data_AF-A0A7K0JZT8-F1
#
_entry.id   AF-A0A7K0JZT8-F1
#
_cell.length_a   1.000
_cell.length_b   1.000
_cell.length_c   1.000
_cell.angle_alpha   90.00
_cell.angle_beta   90.00
_cell.angle_gamma   90.00
#
_symmetry.space_group_name_H-M   'P 1'
#
loop_
_entity.id
_entity.type
_entity.pdbx_description
1 polymer ?
#
loop_
_entity_poly.entity_id
_entity_poly.type
_entity_poly.pdbx_seq_one_letter_code
_entity_poly.pdbx_strand_id
1 'polypeptide(L)'
;MSRRTAGILWVLVPAVAILSILALLASPFKSLYYQQSDTMAVPDYFDAGLADFYAAQGLKVERHSQWALLKFLRAGSTYVVTSDVIAASAQQAKLGATFTPLYPETVVVAWMPETCCQHLELRDFSELTARSETIYLDQGVSRLELMGALSLEPQGKTQRFDAQRGEEIVNRIRAEKRLHIGSSLAELAAALERGELCLTTDIRAGLAQSHPDQVRLQAPHSVTYRKGIWKRHDNNQAGRGALPQPPAELRENANATPLGAPTNPGTAAGFDSASPVTNLKSFQEFVWRIGLVNQNYGSSLIWEEANEAIELTFFLITLGVIVFWAGWHFWSSSAAFVRRGVLLQALLFAAWILARIIKHASIGVVERIAWYFYYVPIITSLLIIFLVINHSAQVKIPGYAVISKIAVGAWLALLLGVFTNDIHHQLLIFGNGDSKIDYEYGPLYYGYYLVALLMIGAILFTLFYSLRGLRTKVLLGILSLVGLGLLYSVAYTLRIPLIRETENVQFYILMFLAAWEMLYIVGALKHNIGYVRLFQEAKVPIRLLDRDWHTRFATAAADPLDRQVLEAIRAGTNPYLLTRPDPDAPSDSPGRLWRIEAQPLAAGQILFDTDMTEVRSLEATLRALRNREQHQTDLLTNEYETLRRLGVSRLASSLYNRLDGLMEWSLAEVENLAVSLDEPLDDFSRWRTLRAIKLNLGYAKRAGLLVTQSTELETVSLNLLTTFLSQSCTDFSSRNVSVAIQGPISGFISQDLALSVLEALHRTLNSVLDLQTAVGLVRLEIANHGTQGVLSWVWEVEPSAFSKLAQILTWDEARSSLERADESFHLTTCIGETEQ
;
A
#
# COMPACT_ATOMS: atom_id res chain seq x y z
N MET A 1 -8.35 12.60 -10.11
CA MET A 1 -7.19 12.23 -10.99
C MET A 1 -7.65 11.27 -12.08
N SER A 2 -7.36 11.61 -13.34
CA SER A 2 -8.00 11.10 -14.58
C SER A 2 -7.53 9.69 -15.00
N ARG A 3 -8.23 9.08 -15.98
CA ARG A 3 -7.85 7.82 -16.64
C ARG A 3 -6.38 7.80 -17.12
N ARG A 4 -5.77 8.96 -17.39
CA ARG A 4 -4.37 9.08 -17.82
C ARG A 4 -3.36 8.58 -16.78
N THR A 5 -3.57 8.85 -15.48
CA THR A 5 -2.59 8.43 -14.45
C THR A 5 -2.60 6.91 -14.24
N ALA A 6 -3.77 6.27 -14.33
CA ALA A 6 -3.87 4.81 -14.27
C ALA A 6 -3.22 4.15 -15.51
N GLY A 7 -3.35 4.74 -16.70
CA GLY A 7 -2.67 4.27 -17.91
C GLY A 7 -1.15 4.36 -17.81
N ILE A 8 -0.61 5.45 -17.27
CA ILE A 8 0.84 5.63 -17.06
C ILE A 8 1.39 4.58 -16.08
N LEU A 9 0.70 4.35 -14.95
CA LEU A 9 1.07 3.30 -13.98
C LEU A 9 1.04 1.89 -14.58
N TRP A 10 0.07 1.60 -15.44
CA TRP A 10 -0.07 0.30 -16.10
C TRP A 10 1.05 0.02 -17.12
N VAL A 11 1.67 1.07 -17.68
CA VAL A 11 2.83 0.96 -18.56
C VAL A 11 4.14 0.92 -17.75
N LEU A 12 4.21 1.65 -16.63
CA LEU A 12 5.40 1.70 -15.77
C LEU A 12 5.71 0.37 -15.08
N VAL A 13 4.70 -0.36 -14.60
CA VAL A 13 4.92 -1.68 -13.94
C VAL A 13 5.63 -2.67 -14.87
N PRO A 14 5.13 -2.96 -16.08
CA PRO A 14 5.84 -3.83 -17.01
C PRO A 14 7.16 -3.19 -17.49
N ALA A 15 7.27 -1.86 -17.63
CA ALA A 15 8.52 -1.23 -18.02
C ALA A 15 9.63 -1.41 -16.97
N VAL A 16 9.33 -1.23 -15.68
CA VAL A 16 10.28 -1.47 -14.59
C VAL A 16 10.55 -2.95 -14.41
N ALA A 17 9.54 -3.82 -14.58
CA ALA A 17 9.75 -5.26 -14.60
C ALA A 17 10.70 -5.68 -15.74
N ILE A 18 10.47 -5.17 -16.96
CA ILE A 18 11.35 -5.39 -18.11
C ILE A 18 12.74 -4.83 -17.84
N LEU A 19 12.86 -3.64 -17.24
CA LEU A 19 14.15 -3.06 -16.87
C LEU A 19 14.87 -3.93 -15.83
N SER A 20 14.16 -4.48 -14.84
CA SER A 20 14.69 -5.45 -13.88
C SER A 20 15.12 -6.74 -14.58
N ILE A 21 14.33 -7.27 -15.52
CA ILE A 21 14.68 -8.46 -16.31
C ILE A 21 15.89 -8.18 -17.19
N LEU A 22 15.96 -7.03 -17.85
CA LEU A 22 17.10 -6.62 -18.67
C LEU A 22 18.35 -6.41 -17.80
N ALA A 23 18.21 -5.85 -16.59
CA ALA A 23 19.29 -5.75 -15.63
C ALA A 23 19.76 -7.13 -15.15
N LEU A 24 18.84 -8.07 -14.89
CA LEU A 24 19.14 -9.47 -14.57
C LEU A 24 19.86 -10.17 -15.72
N LEU A 25 19.38 -10.04 -16.96
CA LEU A 25 19.99 -10.64 -18.15
C LEU A 25 21.32 -9.99 -18.54
N ALA A 26 21.53 -8.71 -18.22
CA ALA A 26 22.79 -8.00 -18.41
C ALA A 26 23.78 -8.21 -17.27
N SER A 27 23.32 -8.65 -16.08
CA SER A 27 24.14 -8.92 -14.90
C SER A 27 25.29 -9.91 -15.16
N PRO A 28 25.12 -11.00 -15.94
CA PRO A 28 26.25 -11.86 -16.31
C PRO A 28 27.10 -11.33 -17.47
N PHE A 29 26.68 -10.28 -18.21
CA PHE A 29 27.32 -9.91 -19.48
C PHE A 29 27.83 -8.48 -19.62
N LYS A 30 27.68 -7.59 -18.64
CA LYS A 30 28.28 -6.26 -18.72
C LYS A 30 28.76 -5.74 -17.37
N SER A 31 30.08 -5.80 -17.23
CA SER A 31 30.95 -4.83 -16.58
C SER A 31 30.66 -3.38 -17.02
N LEU A 32 29.46 -2.87 -16.75
CA LEU A 32 29.04 -1.53 -17.15
C LEU A 32 29.58 -0.50 -16.15
N TYR A 33 30.57 0.26 -16.63
CA TYR A 33 31.07 1.52 -16.08
C TYR A 33 31.70 1.44 -14.69
N TYR A 34 32.85 0.76 -14.58
CA TYR A 34 33.89 1.27 -13.70
C TYR A 34 34.81 2.14 -14.53
N GLN A 35 34.76 3.45 -14.28
CA GLN A 35 35.85 4.34 -14.68
C GLN A 35 37.15 3.73 -14.17
N GLN A 36 38.03 3.40 -15.13
CA GLN A 36 39.42 3.05 -14.92
C GLN A 36 40.09 4.19 -14.15
N SER A 37 39.99 4.15 -12.82
CA SER A 37 40.84 4.95 -11.96
C SER A 37 42.15 4.20 -11.78
N ASP A 38 43.24 4.94 -11.66
CA ASP A 38 44.55 4.46 -11.25
C ASP A 38 44.55 4.02 -9.78
N THR A 39 43.56 3.22 -9.38
CA THR A 39 43.36 2.73 -8.02
C THR A 39 44.01 1.36 -7.84
N MET A 40 44.74 1.20 -6.75
CA MET A 40 45.28 -0.08 -6.30
C MET A 40 44.51 -0.51 -5.06
N ALA A 41 43.76 -1.61 -5.17
CA ALA A 41 43.06 -2.21 -4.06
C ALA A 41 44.02 -3.14 -3.30
N VAL A 42 44.27 -2.86 -2.03
CA VAL A 42 45.22 -3.59 -1.18
C VAL A 42 44.54 -4.08 0.10
N PRO A 43 45.02 -5.17 0.75
CA PRO A 43 44.46 -5.62 2.03
C PRO A 43 44.64 -4.57 3.14
N ASP A 44 43.80 -4.63 4.17
CA ASP A 44 43.86 -3.67 5.29
C ASP A 44 45.20 -3.66 6.03
N TYR A 45 45.90 -4.78 6.01
CA TYR A 45 47.22 -5.00 6.60
C TYR A 45 48.36 -4.82 5.57
N PHE A 46 48.11 -4.22 4.41
CA PHE A 46 49.14 -3.97 3.42
C PHE A 46 50.20 -3.01 3.96
N ASP A 47 51.46 -3.34 3.71
CA ASP A 47 52.63 -2.59 4.19
C ASP A 47 52.53 -1.10 3.82
N ALA A 48 52.76 -0.23 4.81
CA ALA A 48 52.64 1.21 4.63
C ALA A 48 53.72 1.76 3.69
N GLY A 49 54.94 1.23 3.72
CA GLY A 49 56.02 1.61 2.81
C GLY A 49 55.73 1.24 1.35
N LEU A 50 55.14 0.06 1.12
CA LEU A 50 54.64 -0.33 -0.21
C LEU A 50 53.46 0.53 -0.66
N ALA A 51 52.53 0.85 0.25
CA ALA A 51 51.41 1.75 -0.06
C ALA A 51 51.92 3.14 -0.47
N ASP A 52 52.86 3.72 0.29
CA ASP A 52 53.45 5.02 0.01
C ASP A 52 54.29 5.01 -1.28
N PHE A 53 55.02 3.93 -1.54
CA PHE A 53 55.74 3.74 -2.80
C PHE A 53 54.80 3.78 -4.01
N TYR A 54 53.72 3.01 -4.00
CA TYR A 54 52.77 3.00 -5.11
C TYR A 54 51.98 4.31 -5.20
N ALA A 55 51.69 4.95 -4.07
CA ALA A 55 51.09 6.29 -4.04
C ALA A 55 51.99 7.35 -4.70
N ALA A 56 53.30 7.31 -4.44
CA ALA A 56 54.29 8.18 -5.06
C ALA A 56 54.42 7.96 -6.59
N GLN A 57 54.05 6.78 -7.09
CA GLN A 57 53.97 6.47 -8.53
C GLN A 57 52.65 6.94 -9.18
N GLY A 58 51.82 7.71 -8.45
CA GLY A 58 50.57 8.25 -8.95
C GLY A 58 49.43 7.22 -9.01
N LEU A 59 49.48 6.19 -8.15
CA LEU A 59 48.34 5.30 -7.89
C LEU A 59 47.59 5.76 -6.64
N LYS A 60 46.27 5.67 -6.65
CA LYS A 60 45.46 5.82 -5.45
C LYS A 60 45.37 4.47 -4.74
N VAL A 61 46.14 4.29 -3.67
CA VAL A 61 46.12 3.05 -2.88
C VAL A 61 44.95 3.09 -1.91
N GLU A 62 44.02 2.14 -2.03
CA GLU A 62 42.85 2.02 -1.17
C GLU A 62 42.91 0.68 -0.43
N ARG A 63 42.79 0.74 0.90
CA ARG A 63 42.71 -0.44 1.76
C ARG A 63 41.30 -1.01 1.73
N HIS A 64 41.22 -2.31 1.57
CA HIS A 64 39.98 -3.05 1.40
C HIS A 64 40.06 -4.37 2.15
N SER A 65 38.92 -4.81 2.67
CA SER A 65 38.76 -6.15 3.20
C SER A 65 39.09 -7.20 2.14
N GLN A 66 39.55 -8.38 2.55
CA GLN A 66 39.87 -9.46 1.60
C GLN A 66 38.70 -9.81 0.67
N TRP A 67 37.46 -9.68 1.14
CA TRP A 67 36.25 -9.88 0.35
C TRP A 67 36.08 -8.86 -0.76
N ALA A 68 36.33 -7.58 -0.46
CA ALA A 68 36.29 -6.52 -1.44
C ALA A 68 37.38 -6.74 -2.50
N LEU A 69 38.58 -7.21 -2.12
CA LEU A 69 39.65 -7.57 -3.07
C LEU A 69 39.23 -8.66 -4.06
N LEU A 70 38.54 -9.71 -3.64
CA LEU A 70 38.00 -10.74 -4.54
C LEU A 70 37.00 -10.16 -5.55
N LYS A 71 36.16 -9.21 -5.13
CA LYS A 71 35.25 -8.49 -6.03
C LYS A 71 36.01 -7.58 -7.01
N PHE A 72 37.04 -6.88 -6.54
CA PHE A 72 37.92 -6.08 -7.39
C PHE A 72 38.66 -6.95 -8.42
N LEU A 73 39.11 -8.15 -8.02
CA LEU A 73 39.76 -9.13 -8.89
C LEU A 73 38.87 -9.53 -10.08
N ARG A 74 37.57 -9.80 -9.83
CA ARG A 74 36.59 -10.20 -10.86
C ARG A 74 36.10 -9.04 -11.72
N ALA A 75 35.73 -7.91 -11.13
CA ALA A 75 35.07 -6.81 -11.86
C ALA A 75 35.56 -5.38 -11.53
N GLY A 76 36.38 -5.16 -10.50
CA GLY A 76 36.78 -3.81 -10.06
C GLY A 76 38.18 -3.34 -10.49
N SER A 77 38.99 -2.82 -9.56
CA SER A 77 40.20 -2.00 -9.78
C SER A 77 41.23 -2.57 -10.76
N THR A 78 42.00 -1.67 -11.38
CA THR A 78 43.05 -2.01 -12.35
C THR A 78 44.16 -2.86 -11.73
N TYR A 79 44.51 -2.53 -10.48
CA TYR A 79 45.50 -3.25 -9.68
C TYR A 79 44.86 -3.79 -8.39
N VAL A 80 45.03 -5.08 -8.12
CA VAL A 80 44.48 -5.75 -6.94
C VAL A 80 45.57 -6.62 -6.33
N VAL A 81 45.82 -6.51 -5.02
CA VAL A 81 46.74 -7.41 -4.32
C VAL A 81 46.02 -8.73 -4.00
N THR A 82 46.60 -9.85 -4.41
CA THR A 82 46.03 -11.20 -4.23
C THR A 82 47.15 -12.25 -4.12
N SER A 83 46.83 -13.49 -3.74
CA SER A 83 47.78 -14.60 -3.83
C SER A 83 47.92 -15.12 -5.26
N ASP A 84 49.06 -15.73 -5.55
CA ASP A 84 49.40 -16.43 -6.78
C ASP A 84 48.40 -17.53 -7.15
N VAL A 85 47.92 -18.28 -6.17
CA VAL A 85 46.89 -19.31 -6.36
C VAL A 85 45.59 -18.71 -6.88
N ILE A 86 45.11 -17.62 -6.26
CA ILE A 86 43.89 -16.93 -6.68
C ILE A 86 44.07 -16.24 -8.03
N ALA A 87 45.26 -15.65 -8.28
CA ALA A 87 45.59 -15.03 -9.55
C ALA A 87 45.63 -16.04 -10.69
N ALA A 88 46.22 -17.22 -10.48
CA ALA A 88 46.27 -18.29 -11.48
C ALA A 88 44.86 -18.77 -11.86
N SER A 89 43.97 -18.93 -10.88
CA SER A 89 42.56 -19.23 -11.13
C SER A 89 41.85 -18.12 -11.91
N ALA A 90 42.10 -16.85 -11.58
CA ALA A 90 41.53 -15.71 -12.30
C ALA A 90 42.06 -15.56 -13.74
N GLN A 91 43.32 -15.96 -13.98
CA GLN A 91 43.95 -15.91 -15.31
C GLN A 91 43.33 -16.89 -16.30
N GLN A 92 42.80 -18.02 -15.82
CA GLN A 92 42.01 -18.95 -16.65
C GLN A 92 40.75 -18.29 -17.25
N ALA A 93 40.15 -17.33 -16.53
CA ALA A 93 38.97 -16.60 -16.98
C ALA A 93 39.30 -15.33 -17.81
N LYS A 94 40.54 -14.81 -17.71
CA LYS A 94 40.98 -13.57 -18.39
C LYS A 94 42.41 -13.71 -18.94
N LEU A 95 42.51 -14.17 -20.18
CA LEU A 95 43.76 -14.54 -20.86
C LEU A 95 44.82 -13.42 -20.99
N GLY A 96 44.47 -12.13 -20.82
CA GLY A 96 45.39 -11.01 -20.94
C GLY A 96 45.95 -10.46 -19.62
N ALA A 97 45.44 -10.89 -18.46
CA ALA A 97 45.85 -10.34 -17.17
C ALA A 97 47.24 -10.86 -16.73
N THR A 98 47.94 -10.06 -15.91
CA THR A 98 49.30 -10.38 -15.45
C THR A 98 49.36 -10.35 -13.92
N PHE A 99 50.13 -11.26 -13.35
CA PHE A 99 50.40 -11.33 -11.92
C PHE A 99 51.88 -11.04 -11.66
N THR A 100 52.18 -10.07 -10.79
CA THR A 100 53.54 -9.72 -10.39
C THR A 100 53.73 -10.02 -8.90
N PRO A 101 54.55 -11.01 -8.51
CA PRO A 101 54.77 -11.34 -7.11
C PRO A 101 55.49 -10.19 -6.37
N LEU A 102 55.12 -9.96 -5.11
CA LEU A 102 55.71 -8.97 -4.22
C LEU A 102 56.50 -9.64 -3.08
N TYR A 103 55.82 -10.44 -2.25
CA TYR A 103 56.39 -11.05 -1.05
C TYR A 103 55.73 -12.41 -0.75
N PRO A 104 56.42 -13.35 -0.08
CA PRO A 104 55.82 -14.58 0.42
C PRO A 104 55.03 -14.32 1.72
N GLU A 105 53.97 -15.09 1.95
CA GLU A 105 53.20 -15.11 3.20
C GLU A 105 52.96 -16.57 3.59
N THR A 106 53.29 -16.95 4.82
CA THR A 106 53.19 -18.34 5.29
C THR A 106 52.19 -18.45 6.43
N VAL A 107 51.32 -19.46 6.39
CA VAL A 107 50.40 -19.75 7.50
C VAL A 107 51.17 -20.39 8.65
N VAL A 108 51.01 -19.86 9.86
CA VAL A 108 51.77 -20.26 11.05
C VAL A 108 50.86 -20.34 12.28
N VAL A 109 51.33 -21.07 13.28
CA VAL A 109 50.82 -20.96 14.65
C VAL A 109 51.71 -19.96 15.39
N ALA A 110 51.12 -18.88 15.87
CA ALA A 110 51.76 -17.85 16.66
C ALA A 110 51.34 -17.97 18.13
N TRP A 111 52.30 -17.84 19.05
CA TRP A 111 52.02 -17.81 20.49
C TRP A 111 53.08 -17.00 21.25
N MET A 112 52.75 -16.62 22.47
CA MET A 112 53.69 -15.98 23.39
C MET A 112 54.16 -16.99 24.47
N PRO A 113 55.47 -17.22 24.64
CA PRO A 113 55.99 -18.15 25.64
C PRO A 113 55.66 -17.78 27.08
N GLU A 114 55.47 -16.48 27.35
CA GLU A 114 55.16 -15.95 28.67
C GLU A 114 53.73 -16.27 29.12
N THR A 115 52.78 -16.39 28.18
CA THR A 115 51.34 -16.52 28.47
C THR A 115 50.75 -17.87 28.07
N CYS A 116 51.34 -18.57 27.09
CA CYS A 116 50.81 -19.84 26.56
C CYS A 116 51.66 -21.05 26.97
N CYS A 117 52.80 -21.29 26.32
CA CYS A 117 53.69 -22.41 26.62
C CYS A 117 55.16 -22.11 26.26
N GLN A 118 56.09 -22.55 27.10
CA GLN A 118 57.53 -22.30 26.91
C GLN A 118 58.12 -23.03 25.69
N HIS A 119 57.61 -24.22 25.36
CA HIS A 119 58.04 -25.00 24.21
C HIS A 119 56.82 -25.59 23.49
N LEU A 120 56.68 -25.25 22.21
CA LEU A 120 55.69 -25.83 21.31
C LEU A 120 56.43 -26.63 20.23
N GLU A 121 56.16 -27.92 20.14
CA GLU A 121 56.49 -28.72 18.96
C GLU A 121 55.19 -29.25 18.37
N LEU A 122 54.81 -28.70 17.22
CA LEU A 122 53.78 -29.23 16.35
C LEU A 122 54.45 -29.80 15.10
N ARG A 123 54.22 -31.08 14.81
CA ARG A 123 54.62 -31.68 13.54
C ARG A 123 53.53 -31.50 12.50
N ASP A 124 52.27 -31.46 12.93
CA ASP A 124 51.11 -31.42 12.08
C ASP A 124 50.00 -30.58 12.73
N PHE A 125 49.25 -29.82 11.93
CA PHE A 125 48.10 -29.05 12.41
C PHE A 125 47.00 -29.93 13.04
N SER A 126 46.94 -31.22 12.72
CA SER A 126 46.00 -32.15 13.36
C SER A 126 46.24 -32.31 14.87
N GLU A 127 47.48 -32.12 15.33
CA GLU A 127 47.89 -32.19 16.74
C GLU A 127 47.25 -31.07 17.59
N LEU A 128 46.78 -29.98 16.97
CA LEU A 128 46.01 -28.94 17.64
C LEU A 128 44.73 -29.48 18.29
N THR A 129 44.16 -30.56 17.75
CA THR A 129 42.97 -31.21 18.35
C THR A 129 43.28 -31.98 19.64
N ALA A 130 44.52 -32.42 19.84
CA ALA A 130 44.92 -33.19 21.02
C ALA A 130 45.44 -32.31 22.17
N ARG A 131 45.65 -31.02 21.90
CA ARG A 131 46.08 -29.99 22.85
C ARG A 131 44.98 -29.64 23.85
N SER A 132 45.22 -28.80 24.86
CA SER A 132 44.18 -28.28 25.78
C SER A 132 43.98 -26.78 25.66
N GLU A 133 44.92 -26.09 25.01
CA GLU A 133 44.97 -24.66 24.80
C GLU A 133 43.78 -24.21 23.92
N THR A 134 43.33 -22.97 24.14
CA THR A 134 42.34 -22.29 23.30
C THR A 134 43.01 -21.86 22.00
N ILE A 135 42.32 -22.08 20.88
CA ILE A 135 42.83 -21.79 19.55
C ILE A 135 42.10 -20.57 19.00
N TYR A 136 42.87 -19.53 18.70
CA TYR A 136 42.39 -18.34 18.02
C TYR A 136 42.56 -18.52 16.52
N LEU A 137 41.48 -18.39 15.77
CA LEU A 137 41.49 -18.49 14.31
C LEU A 137 41.37 -17.09 13.71
N ASP A 138 42.41 -16.62 13.04
CA ASP A 138 42.47 -15.26 12.49
C ASP A 138 41.67 -15.13 11.18
N GLN A 139 40.46 -14.58 11.28
CA GLN A 139 39.59 -14.26 10.13
C GLN A 139 40.13 -13.14 9.24
N GLY A 140 41.21 -12.44 9.61
CA GLY A 140 41.87 -11.50 8.71
C GLY A 140 42.81 -12.17 7.70
N VAL A 141 43.04 -13.47 7.81
CA VAL A 141 43.72 -14.30 6.79
C VAL A 141 42.68 -14.96 5.89
N SER A 142 43.01 -15.19 4.62
CA SER A 142 42.08 -15.83 3.69
C SER A 142 41.71 -17.22 4.19
N ARG A 143 40.42 -17.55 4.12
CA ARG A 143 39.97 -18.91 4.41
C ARG A 143 40.66 -19.94 3.53
N LEU A 144 40.94 -19.57 2.28
CA LEU A 144 41.71 -20.40 1.36
C LEU A 144 43.09 -20.71 1.92
N GLU A 145 43.74 -19.70 2.49
CA GLU A 145 45.13 -19.80 2.96
C GLU A 145 45.20 -20.68 4.21
N LEU A 146 44.35 -20.37 5.20
CA LEU A 146 44.24 -21.12 6.45
C LEU A 146 43.76 -22.55 6.24
N MET A 147 42.63 -22.74 5.54
CA MET A 147 42.13 -24.10 5.28
C MET A 147 43.06 -24.87 4.36
N GLY A 148 43.71 -24.19 3.40
CA GLY A 148 44.70 -24.81 2.53
C GLY A 148 45.85 -25.42 3.32
N ALA A 149 46.33 -24.72 4.36
CA ALA A 149 47.34 -25.23 5.28
C ALA A 149 46.81 -26.37 6.18
N LEU A 150 45.61 -26.23 6.75
CA LEU A 150 45.00 -27.27 7.61
C LEU A 150 44.64 -28.57 6.86
N SER A 151 44.41 -28.47 5.55
CA SER A 151 44.08 -29.58 4.66
C SER A 151 45.31 -30.38 4.19
N LEU A 152 46.52 -30.01 4.59
CA LEU A 152 47.72 -30.76 4.25
C LEU A 152 47.96 -31.91 5.23
N GLU A 153 48.23 -33.08 4.65
CA GLU A 153 48.68 -34.26 5.36
C GLU A 153 50.15 -34.56 5.03
N PRO A 154 51.05 -34.67 6.03
CA PRO A 154 52.43 -35.06 5.77
C PRO A 154 52.55 -36.53 5.36
N GLN A 155 53.24 -36.79 4.25
CA GLN A 155 53.57 -38.12 3.74
C GLN A 155 55.07 -38.23 3.42
N GLY A 156 55.91 -38.33 4.46
CA GLY A 156 57.36 -38.43 4.29
C GLY A 156 57.96 -37.16 3.67
N LYS A 157 58.38 -37.22 2.40
CA LYS A 157 58.93 -36.05 1.66
C LYS A 157 57.88 -35.30 0.83
N THR A 158 56.64 -35.78 0.79
CA THR A 158 55.53 -35.15 0.05
C THR A 158 54.40 -34.80 1.01
N GLN A 159 53.49 -33.95 0.57
CA GLN A 159 52.26 -33.63 1.31
C GLN A 159 51.06 -34.08 0.48
N ARG A 160 50.02 -34.63 1.10
CA ARG A 160 48.76 -34.96 0.43
C ARG A 160 47.72 -33.92 0.78
N PHE A 161 47.05 -33.38 -0.23
CA PHE A 161 45.94 -32.47 -0.01
C PHE A 161 44.63 -33.25 0.23
N ASP A 162 43.96 -32.95 1.35
CA ASP A 162 42.62 -33.44 1.70
C ASP A 162 41.75 -32.30 2.26
N ALA A 163 40.72 -31.92 1.50
CA ALA A 163 39.81 -30.86 1.88
C ALA A 163 38.97 -31.17 3.14
N GLN A 164 38.65 -32.44 3.41
CA GLN A 164 37.79 -32.82 4.54
C GLN A 164 38.52 -32.69 5.88
N ARG A 165 39.82 -33.03 5.88
CA ARG A 165 40.70 -32.97 7.05
C ARG A 165 40.72 -31.60 7.73
N GLY A 166 40.85 -30.52 6.96
CA GLY A 166 40.86 -29.17 7.51
C GLY A 166 39.55 -28.82 8.23
N GLU A 167 38.40 -29.25 7.68
CA GLU A 167 37.09 -29.02 8.28
C GLU A 167 36.90 -29.85 9.55
N GLU A 168 37.37 -31.10 9.56
CA GLU A 168 37.34 -31.97 10.73
C GLU A 168 38.14 -31.39 11.91
N ILE A 169 39.33 -30.84 11.65
CA ILE A 169 40.17 -30.22 12.68
C ILE A 169 39.43 -29.04 13.34
N VAL A 170 38.93 -28.10 12.53
CA VAL A 170 38.22 -26.91 13.04
C VAL A 170 36.92 -27.30 13.76
N ASN A 171 36.15 -28.25 13.21
CA ASN A 171 34.90 -28.69 13.81
C ASN A 171 35.11 -29.41 15.15
N ARG A 172 36.19 -30.20 15.28
CA ARG A 172 36.55 -30.86 16.55
C ARG A 172 36.91 -29.83 17.63
N ILE A 173 37.78 -28.87 17.31
CA ILE A 173 38.14 -27.77 18.23
C ILE A 173 36.91 -26.96 18.63
N ARG A 174 35.99 -26.72 17.70
CA ARG A 174 34.73 -26.03 17.97
C ARG A 174 33.80 -26.82 18.88
N ALA A 175 33.65 -28.13 18.65
CA ALA A 175 32.81 -29.01 19.47
C ALA A 175 33.27 -29.04 20.94
N GLU A 176 34.58 -28.91 21.15
CA GLU A 176 35.22 -28.80 22.47
C GLU A 176 35.13 -27.39 23.09
N LYS A 177 34.49 -26.43 22.41
CA LYS A 177 34.35 -25.01 22.83
C LYS A 177 35.69 -24.29 23.03
N ARG A 178 36.72 -24.69 22.29
CA ARG A 178 38.08 -24.14 22.37
C ARG A 178 38.44 -23.23 21.19
N LEU A 179 37.48 -22.93 20.32
CA LEU A 179 37.67 -22.09 19.15
C LEU A 179 37.27 -20.64 19.45
N HIS A 180 38.24 -19.74 19.48
CA HIS A 180 38.04 -18.30 19.47
C HIS A 180 38.32 -17.75 18.08
N ILE A 181 37.63 -16.68 17.71
CA ILE A 181 37.70 -16.12 16.36
C ILE A 181 37.69 -14.60 16.42
N GLY A 182 38.51 -13.95 15.60
CA GLY A 182 38.51 -12.50 15.40
C GLY A 182 39.23 -12.16 14.09
N SER A 183 39.16 -10.90 13.65
CA SER A 183 39.61 -10.48 12.32
C SER A 183 40.56 -9.28 12.33
N SER A 184 40.49 -8.45 13.37
CA SER A 184 41.32 -7.26 13.50
C SER A 184 42.70 -7.59 14.08
N LEU A 185 43.70 -6.76 13.77
CA LEU A 185 45.04 -6.89 14.37
C LEU A 185 45.00 -6.70 15.91
N ALA A 186 44.08 -5.87 16.41
CA ALA A 186 43.89 -5.65 17.85
C ALA A 186 43.32 -6.90 18.55
N GLU A 187 42.37 -7.60 17.92
CA GLU A 187 41.84 -8.87 18.45
C GLU A 187 42.90 -9.97 18.44
N LEU A 188 43.73 -10.04 17.39
CA LEU A 188 44.86 -10.96 17.31
C LEU A 188 45.91 -10.65 18.40
N ALA A 189 46.22 -9.38 18.63
CA ALA A 189 47.11 -8.94 19.71
C ALA A 189 46.59 -9.39 21.08
N ALA A 190 45.30 -9.13 21.34
CA ALA A 190 44.65 -9.51 22.58
C ALA A 190 44.57 -11.04 22.74
N ALA A 191 44.44 -11.81 21.66
CA ALA A 191 44.46 -13.28 21.70
C ALA A 191 45.84 -13.83 22.10
N LEU A 192 46.91 -13.27 21.54
CA LEU A 192 48.29 -13.62 21.93
C LEU A 192 48.55 -13.30 23.41
N GLU A 193 48.09 -12.15 23.90
CA GLU A 193 48.20 -11.75 25.31
C GLU A 193 47.39 -12.65 26.26
N ARG A 194 46.24 -13.18 25.80
CA ARG A 194 45.45 -14.16 26.55
C ARG A 194 46.07 -15.57 26.60
N GLY A 195 47.19 -15.79 25.92
CA GLY A 195 47.86 -17.09 25.86
C GLY A 195 47.19 -18.09 24.91
N GLU A 196 46.44 -17.59 23.91
CA GLU A 196 45.78 -18.44 22.90
C GLU A 196 46.79 -18.84 21.80
N LEU A 197 46.64 -20.06 21.27
CA LEU A 197 47.38 -20.48 20.07
C LEU A 197 46.72 -19.84 18.84
N CYS A 198 47.39 -18.87 18.22
CA CYS A 198 46.83 -18.09 17.13
C CYS A 198 47.20 -18.68 15.77
N LEU A 199 46.23 -19.23 15.04
CA LEU A 199 46.40 -19.64 13.66
C LEU A 199 46.24 -18.41 12.74
N THR A 200 47.37 -17.91 12.24
CA THR A 200 47.46 -16.66 11.45
C THR A 200 48.59 -16.76 10.41
N THR A 201 49.05 -15.65 9.84
CA THR A 201 50.24 -15.59 8.98
C THR A 201 51.44 -15.02 9.73
N ASP A 202 52.63 -15.39 9.29
CA ASP A 202 53.90 -14.83 9.77
C ASP A 202 53.91 -13.30 9.77
N ILE A 203 53.40 -12.68 8.71
CA ILE A 203 53.30 -11.22 8.57
C ILE A 203 52.32 -10.63 9.58
N ARG A 204 51.09 -11.18 9.69
CA ARG A 204 50.07 -10.62 10.58
C ARG A 204 50.41 -10.81 12.06
N ALA A 205 51.03 -11.92 12.42
CA ALA A 205 51.53 -12.14 13.77
C ALA A 205 52.58 -11.09 14.18
N GLY A 206 53.49 -10.73 13.28
CA GLY A 206 54.48 -9.68 13.52
C GLY A 206 53.87 -8.28 13.61
N LEU A 207 52.84 -7.98 12.81
CA LEU A 207 52.15 -6.68 12.82
C LEU A 207 51.20 -6.48 14.02
N ALA A 208 50.73 -7.56 14.64
CA ALA A 208 49.79 -7.49 15.76
C ALA A 208 50.42 -6.93 17.04
N GLN A 209 51.75 -6.95 17.18
CA GLN A 209 52.42 -6.63 18.43
C GLN A 209 53.48 -5.54 18.30
N SER A 210 53.61 -4.74 19.36
CA SER A 210 54.60 -3.66 19.45
C SER A 210 56.04 -4.18 19.64
N HIS A 211 56.19 -5.38 20.20
CA HIS A 211 57.45 -6.05 20.47
C HIS A 211 57.47 -7.45 19.80
N PRO A 212 57.77 -7.54 18.50
CA PRO A 212 57.68 -8.79 17.75
C PRO A 212 58.58 -9.92 18.29
N ASP A 213 59.67 -9.58 18.99
CA ASP A 213 60.62 -10.55 19.58
C ASP A 213 60.00 -11.47 20.66
N GLN A 214 58.83 -11.10 21.20
CA GLN A 214 58.10 -11.86 22.22
C GLN A 214 57.20 -12.95 21.63
N VAL A 215 56.93 -12.93 20.33
CA VAL A 215 56.08 -13.91 19.65
C VAL A 215 56.95 -15.02 19.06
N ARG A 216 56.58 -16.27 19.33
CA ARG A 216 57.16 -17.45 18.67
C ARG A 216 56.22 -17.91 17.56
N LEU A 217 56.81 -18.34 16.44
CA LEU A 217 56.10 -18.87 15.29
C LEU A 217 56.54 -20.31 15.01
N GLN A 218 55.58 -21.15 14.63
CA GLN A 218 55.83 -22.50 14.12
C GLN A 218 54.95 -22.76 12.90
N ALA A 219 55.54 -23.33 11.84
CA ALA A 219 54.85 -23.67 10.59
C ALA A 219 54.88 -25.19 10.36
N PRO A 220 54.00 -25.98 11.01
CA PRO A 220 53.95 -27.43 10.79
C PRO A 220 53.42 -27.73 9.38
N HIS A 221 54.29 -28.19 8.46
CA HIS A 221 53.93 -28.58 7.08
C HIS A 221 52.92 -27.63 6.40
N SER A 222 53.27 -26.34 6.37
CA SER A 222 52.39 -25.26 5.90
C SER A 222 52.57 -24.91 4.41
N VAL A 223 51.68 -24.07 3.89
CA VAL A 223 51.77 -23.48 2.54
C VAL A 223 52.28 -22.05 2.62
N THR A 224 53.29 -21.73 1.81
CA THR A 224 53.73 -20.36 1.56
C THR A 224 53.08 -19.87 0.26
N TYR A 225 52.25 -18.83 0.37
CA TYR A 225 51.59 -18.19 -0.76
C TYR A 225 52.43 -17.01 -1.24
N ARG A 226 52.51 -16.78 -2.56
CA ARG A 226 53.13 -15.55 -3.07
C ARG A 226 52.07 -14.49 -3.20
N LYS A 227 52.12 -13.45 -2.37
CA LYS A 227 51.27 -12.27 -2.54
C LYS A 227 51.83 -11.40 -3.66
N GLY A 228 50.96 -10.86 -4.49
CA GLY A 228 51.38 -10.08 -5.64
C GLY A 228 50.28 -9.21 -6.20
N ILE A 229 50.66 -8.36 -7.15
CA ILE A 229 49.78 -7.45 -7.85
C ILE A 229 49.19 -8.17 -9.05
N TRP A 230 47.88 -8.34 -9.02
CA TRP A 230 47.07 -8.66 -10.17
C TRP A 230 46.79 -7.39 -10.97
N LYS A 231 47.30 -7.33 -12.20
CA LYS A 231 46.99 -6.28 -13.17
C LYS A 231 46.01 -6.81 -14.19
N ARG A 232 44.82 -6.20 -14.25
CA ARG A 232 43.86 -6.46 -15.32
C ARG A 232 44.35 -5.73 -16.57
N HIS A 233 44.70 -6.48 -17.62
CA HIS A 233 45.04 -5.89 -18.91
C HIS A 233 43.74 -5.60 -19.69
N ASP A 234 43.70 -4.48 -20.40
CA ASP A 234 42.64 -4.14 -21.34
C ASP A 234 43.26 -3.59 -22.62
N ASN A 235 42.70 -3.97 -23.78
CA ASN A 235 43.24 -3.70 -25.13
C ASN A 235 43.35 -2.21 -25.51
N ASN A 236 43.02 -1.27 -24.62
CA ASN A 236 42.87 0.16 -24.91
C ASN A 236 43.80 1.11 -24.13
N GLN A 237 44.76 0.61 -23.34
CA GLN A 237 45.81 1.47 -22.77
C GLN A 237 47.18 1.17 -23.36
N ALA A 238 47.44 1.75 -24.53
CA ALA A 238 48.80 2.10 -24.92
C ALA A 238 49.24 3.32 -24.08
N GLY A 239 49.97 3.11 -22.97
CA GLY A 239 50.50 4.28 -22.24
C GLY A 239 51.27 4.04 -20.94
N ARG A 240 50.82 3.15 -20.04
CA ARG A 240 51.58 2.84 -18.81
C ARG A 240 52.29 1.49 -18.96
N GLY A 241 53.62 1.52 -18.91
CA GLY A 241 54.48 0.32 -18.88
C GLY A 241 54.19 -0.59 -17.68
N ALA A 242 55.00 -1.63 -17.51
CA ALA A 242 54.98 -2.44 -16.29
C ALA A 242 55.14 -1.51 -15.07
N LEU A 243 54.37 -1.75 -13.99
CA LEU A 243 54.57 -1.02 -12.74
C LEU A 243 56.04 -1.18 -12.32
N PRO A 244 56.72 -0.10 -11.87
CA PRO A 244 58.07 -0.22 -11.38
C PRO A 244 58.10 -1.17 -10.19
N GLN A 245 59.05 -2.10 -10.19
CA GLN A 245 59.22 -2.97 -9.05
C GLN A 245 59.71 -2.15 -7.84
N PRO A 246 59.19 -2.41 -6.63
CA PRO A 246 59.67 -1.74 -5.44
C PRO A 246 61.18 -2.01 -5.24
N PRO A 247 61.95 -1.04 -4.70
CA PRO A 247 63.36 -1.19 -4.36
C PRO A 247 63.64 -2.46 -3.57
N ALA A 248 64.86 -3.01 -3.73
CA ALA A 248 65.29 -4.21 -3.02
C ALA A 248 65.09 -4.09 -1.50
N GLU A 249 65.30 -2.91 -0.91
CA GLU A 249 65.09 -2.66 0.53
C GLU A 249 63.62 -2.73 0.98
N LEU A 250 62.65 -2.30 0.15
CA LEU A 250 61.22 -2.42 0.45
C LEU A 250 60.70 -3.84 0.16
N ARG A 251 61.31 -4.54 -0.80
CA ARG A 251 61.06 -5.97 -1.04
C ARG A 251 61.69 -6.82 0.04
N GLU A 252 62.86 -6.45 0.51
CA GLU A 252 63.58 -7.11 1.59
C GLU A 252 63.01 -6.73 2.93
N ASN A 253 62.36 -5.59 3.17
CA ASN A 253 61.56 -5.37 4.39
C ASN A 253 60.17 -6.01 4.31
N ALA A 254 59.63 -6.26 3.10
CA ALA A 254 58.44 -7.08 2.90
C ALA A 254 58.75 -8.60 2.93
N ASN A 255 60.01 -9.00 2.65
CA ASN A 255 60.52 -10.37 2.75
C ASN A 255 61.30 -10.62 4.06
N ALA A 256 61.79 -9.59 4.72
CA ALA A 256 62.37 -9.62 6.06
C ALA A 256 61.22 -9.36 6.99
N THR A 257 60.63 -10.46 7.43
CA THR A 257 60.36 -10.67 8.85
C THR A 257 60.33 -9.37 9.68
N PRO A 258 59.16 -8.85 10.07
CA PRO A 258 59.05 -8.13 11.32
C PRO A 258 59.17 -9.15 12.45
N LEU A 259 60.35 -9.76 12.54
CA LEU A 259 60.83 -10.65 13.57
C LEU A 259 62.35 -10.55 13.43
N GLY A 260 63.01 -10.03 14.47
CA GLY A 260 64.29 -10.61 14.80
C GLY A 260 64.04 -12.11 14.84
N ALA A 261 64.57 -12.84 13.86
CA ALA A 261 64.64 -14.28 13.98
C ALA A 261 65.25 -14.53 15.36
N PRO A 262 64.59 -15.26 16.29
CA PRO A 262 65.39 -15.84 17.34
C PRO A 262 66.46 -16.65 16.62
N THR A 263 67.69 -16.33 16.94
CA THR A 263 68.90 -17.07 16.60
C THR A 263 68.81 -18.47 17.21
N ASN A 264 67.83 -19.26 16.76
CA ASN A 264 67.85 -20.70 16.84
C ASN A 264 68.24 -21.16 15.43
N PRO A 265 69.44 -21.73 15.25
CA PRO A 265 69.94 -22.18 13.95
C PRO A 265 69.13 -23.34 13.31
N GLY A 266 67.97 -23.69 13.88
CA GLY A 266 67.06 -24.73 13.38
C GLY A 266 65.81 -24.25 12.66
N THR A 267 65.40 -22.98 12.75
CA THR A 267 64.13 -22.50 12.16
C THR A 267 64.30 -21.73 10.85
N ALA A 268 65.41 -21.02 10.64
CA ALA A 268 65.69 -20.36 9.35
C ALA A 268 65.93 -21.36 8.20
N ALA A 269 66.50 -22.55 8.51
CA ALA A 269 66.70 -23.63 7.54
C ALA A 269 65.42 -24.44 7.25
N GLY A 270 64.32 -24.21 7.98
CA GLY A 270 63.08 -24.99 7.89
C GLY A 270 62.08 -24.51 6.81
N PHE A 271 62.23 -23.28 6.33
CA PHE A 271 61.37 -22.71 5.29
C PHE A 271 61.88 -22.96 3.85
N ASP A 272 63.09 -23.51 3.70
CA ASP A 272 63.77 -23.68 2.41
C ASP A 272 63.49 -25.01 1.68
N SER A 273 62.77 -25.96 2.30
CA SER A 273 62.42 -27.23 1.65
C SER A 273 60.94 -27.30 1.26
N ALA A 274 60.61 -26.77 0.07
CA ALA A 274 59.29 -26.97 -0.52
C ALA A 274 59.07 -28.47 -0.85
N SER A 275 58.18 -29.13 -0.10
CA SER A 275 57.73 -30.49 -0.42
C SER A 275 56.58 -30.46 -1.44
N PRO A 276 56.59 -31.30 -2.48
CA PRO A 276 55.53 -31.29 -3.48
C PRO A 276 54.20 -31.79 -2.89
N VAL A 277 53.11 -31.08 -3.25
CA VAL A 277 51.74 -31.46 -2.90
C VAL A 277 51.20 -32.45 -3.92
N THR A 278 50.75 -33.60 -3.44
CA THR A 278 50.06 -34.66 -4.19
C THR A 278 48.54 -34.44 -4.12
N ASN A 279 47.80 -34.99 -5.09
CA ASN A 279 46.36 -34.74 -5.28
C ASN A 279 46.03 -33.29 -5.72
N LEU A 280 46.82 -32.76 -6.66
CA LEU A 280 46.68 -31.40 -7.20
C LEU A 280 45.27 -31.11 -7.73
N LYS A 281 44.57 -32.11 -8.28
CA LYS A 281 43.19 -31.96 -8.75
C LYS A 281 42.24 -31.60 -7.61
N SER A 282 42.35 -32.28 -6.47
CA SER A 282 41.53 -31.98 -5.28
C SER A 282 41.91 -30.63 -4.67
N PHE A 283 43.19 -30.24 -4.70
CA PHE A 283 43.61 -28.90 -4.32
C PHE A 283 43.02 -27.83 -5.25
N GLN A 284 43.07 -28.03 -6.57
CA GLN A 284 42.45 -27.12 -7.54
C GLN A 284 40.93 -27.01 -7.35
N GLU A 285 40.24 -28.14 -7.13
CA GLU A 285 38.81 -28.17 -6.83
C GLU A 285 38.49 -27.47 -5.50
N PHE A 286 39.34 -27.63 -4.48
CA PHE A 286 39.21 -26.92 -3.21
C PHE A 286 39.47 -25.42 -3.34
N VAL A 287 40.52 -25.02 -4.06
CA VAL A 287 40.83 -23.62 -4.35
C VAL A 287 39.67 -22.97 -5.08
N TRP A 288 39.13 -23.67 -6.08
CA TRP A 288 37.94 -23.24 -6.81
C TRP A 288 36.74 -23.12 -5.86
N ARG A 289 36.44 -24.16 -5.07
CA ARG A 289 35.29 -24.21 -4.15
C ARG A 289 35.39 -23.17 -3.03
N ILE A 290 36.53 -23.02 -2.37
CA ILE A 290 36.72 -22.04 -1.28
C ILE A 290 36.84 -20.61 -1.83
N GLY A 291 37.43 -20.41 -3.02
CA GLY A 291 37.41 -19.13 -3.72
C GLY A 291 36.01 -18.67 -4.18
N LEU A 292 35.04 -19.57 -4.13
CA LEU A 292 33.61 -19.36 -4.43
C LEU A 292 32.73 -19.28 -3.17
N VAL A 293 33.20 -19.77 -2.01
CA VAL A 293 32.37 -19.94 -0.80
C VAL A 293 32.74 -18.97 0.32
N ASN A 294 31.81 -18.07 0.64
CA ASN A 294 31.87 -17.22 1.84
C ASN A 294 31.33 -17.98 3.06
N GLN A 295 32.21 -18.46 3.94
CA GLN A 295 31.80 -18.79 5.31
C GLN A 295 32.80 -18.16 6.28
N ASN A 296 32.30 -17.35 7.21
CA ASN A 296 32.99 -17.15 8.47
C ASN A 296 33.06 -18.53 9.17
N TYR A 297 34.18 -18.80 9.85
CA TYR A 297 34.52 -20.06 10.50
C TYR A 297 33.61 -20.49 11.68
N GLY A 298 32.34 -20.06 11.69
CA GLY A 298 31.34 -20.36 12.71
C GLY A 298 29.93 -20.70 12.20
N SER A 299 29.66 -20.66 10.89
CA SER A 299 28.32 -20.97 10.34
C SER A 299 28.38 -22.16 9.37
N SER A 300 28.22 -23.37 9.91
CA SER A 300 28.13 -24.61 9.14
C SER A 300 26.67 -25.04 9.00
N LEU A 301 26.00 -24.61 7.94
CA LEU A 301 24.90 -25.33 7.30
C LEU A 301 24.81 -24.79 5.85
N ILE A 302 25.44 -25.54 4.93
CA ILE A 302 25.13 -25.61 3.51
C ILE A 302 25.04 -24.25 2.78
N TRP A 303 26.20 -23.71 2.41
CA TRP A 303 26.31 -22.77 1.28
C TRP A 303 26.95 -23.51 0.11
N GLU A 304 26.10 -24.13 -0.70
CA GLU A 304 26.37 -24.18 -2.12
C GLU A 304 26.04 -22.79 -2.64
N GLU A 305 26.89 -22.21 -3.47
CA GLU A 305 26.41 -21.29 -4.50
C GLU A 305 25.32 -22.06 -5.28
N ALA A 306 24.09 -22.04 -4.78
CA ALA A 306 22.93 -22.35 -5.57
C ALA A 306 22.85 -21.19 -6.57
N ASN A 307 23.66 -21.30 -7.63
CA ASN A 307 23.75 -20.50 -8.83
C ASN A 307 23.24 -19.06 -8.67
N GLU A 308 24.04 -18.05 -8.98
CA GLU A 308 23.46 -16.74 -9.36
C GLU A 308 22.27 -16.92 -10.32
N ALA A 309 22.29 -17.96 -11.19
CA ALA A 309 21.16 -18.39 -11.99
C ALA A 309 19.91 -18.92 -11.21
N ILE A 310 20.02 -19.64 -10.09
CA ILE A 310 18.88 -20.08 -9.26
C ILE A 310 18.25 -18.89 -8.54
N GLU A 311 19.04 -18.02 -7.90
CA GLU A 311 18.52 -16.79 -7.30
C GLU A 311 17.88 -15.88 -8.35
N LEU A 312 18.52 -15.71 -9.51
CA LEU A 312 18.00 -14.98 -10.65
C LEU A 312 16.70 -15.62 -11.18
N THR A 313 16.62 -16.94 -11.23
CA THR A 313 15.39 -17.67 -11.57
C THR A 313 14.28 -17.38 -10.57
N PHE A 314 14.56 -17.40 -9.26
CA PHE A 314 13.57 -17.05 -8.24
C PHE A 314 13.13 -15.58 -8.32
N PHE A 315 14.03 -14.65 -8.64
CA PHE A 315 13.64 -13.25 -8.89
C PHE A 315 12.76 -13.10 -10.13
N LEU A 316 13.07 -13.82 -11.22
CA LEU A 316 12.25 -13.84 -12.43
C LEU A 316 10.86 -14.45 -12.17
N ILE A 317 10.80 -15.57 -11.43
CA ILE A 317 9.52 -16.18 -11.00
C ILE A 317 8.74 -15.20 -10.14
N THR A 318 9.38 -14.59 -9.14
CA THR A 318 8.73 -13.61 -8.23
C THR A 318 8.19 -12.42 -9.00
N LEU A 319 8.95 -11.91 -9.98
CA LEU A 319 8.50 -10.81 -10.84
C LEU A 319 7.33 -11.22 -11.72
N GLY A 320 7.36 -12.43 -12.29
CA GLY A 320 6.24 -13.02 -13.03
C GLY A 320 4.98 -13.11 -12.16
N VAL A 321 5.13 -13.57 -10.91
CA VAL A 321 4.04 -13.61 -9.91
C VAL A 321 3.53 -12.20 -9.61
N ILE A 322 4.39 -11.21 -9.40
CA ILE A 322 3.98 -9.81 -9.15
C ILE A 322 3.18 -9.26 -10.35
N VAL A 323 3.65 -9.46 -11.58
CA VAL A 323 2.99 -8.95 -12.79
C VAL A 323 1.64 -9.64 -12.99
N PHE A 324 1.59 -10.96 -12.84
CA PHE A 324 0.34 -11.72 -12.91
C PHE A 324 -0.65 -11.26 -11.84
N TRP A 325 -0.20 -11.18 -10.59
CA TRP A 325 -0.97 -10.73 -9.44
C TRP A 325 -1.54 -9.31 -9.64
N ALA A 326 -0.70 -8.37 -10.08
CA ALA A 326 -1.11 -7.01 -10.34
C ALA A 326 -2.10 -6.91 -11.49
N GLY A 327 -1.87 -7.68 -12.57
CA GLY A 327 -2.79 -7.78 -13.71
C GLY A 327 -4.15 -8.33 -13.28
N TRP A 328 -4.16 -9.48 -12.61
CA TRP A 328 -5.36 -10.12 -12.10
C TRP A 328 -6.21 -9.15 -11.26
N HIS A 329 -5.59 -8.51 -10.26
CA HIS A 329 -6.29 -7.58 -9.36
C HIS A 329 -6.65 -6.25 -10.02
N PHE A 330 -5.89 -5.79 -11.01
CA PHE A 330 -6.24 -4.61 -11.79
C PHE A 330 -7.57 -4.80 -12.55
N TRP A 331 -7.75 -5.96 -13.18
CA TRP A 331 -8.95 -6.27 -13.96
C TRP A 331 -10.17 -6.56 -13.09
N SER A 332 -9.94 -7.22 -11.97
CA SER A 332 -11.01 -7.70 -11.08
C SER A 332 -11.42 -6.71 -9.99
N SER A 333 -10.57 -5.76 -9.58
CA SER A 333 -10.95 -4.76 -8.58
C SER A 333 -11.96 -3.75 -9.18
N SER A 334 -13.05 -3.47 -8.48
CA SER A 334 -14.08 -2.54 -8.98
C SER A 334 -13.66 -1.06 -8.82
N ALA A 335 -13.02 -0.72 -7.70
CA ALA A 335 -12.64 0.66 -7.38
C ALA A 335 -11.32 1.08 -8.06
N ALA A 336 -11.34 2.23 -8.74
CA ALA A 336 -10.15 2.78 -9.40
C ALA A 336 -9.00 3.11 -8.42
N PHE A 337 -9.33 3.44 -7.16
CA PHE A 337 -8.32 3.70 -6.14
C PHE A 337 -7.55 2.43 -5.74
N VAL A 338 -8.26 1.32 -5.55
CA VAL A 338 -7.66 0.00 -5.25
C VAL A 338 -6.75 -0.43 -6.40
N ARG A 339 -7.20 -0.29 -7.65
CA ARG A 339 -6.37 -0.59 -8.84
C ARG A 339 -5.05 0.19 -8.84
N ARG A 340 -5.07 1.48 -8.49
CA ARG A 340 -3.86 2.30 -8.40
C ARG A 340 -2.96 1.82 -7.25
N GLY A 341 -3.55 1.47 -6.11
CA GLY A 341 -2.82 0.90 -4.98
C GLY A 341 -2.07 -0.38 -5.37
N VAL A 342 -2.75 -1.31 -6.03
CA VAL A 342 -2.15 -2.56 -6.55
C VAL A 342 -1.01 -2.28 -7.54
N LEU A 343 -1.18 -1.35 -8.48
CA LEU A 343 -0.12 -1.00 -9.44
C LEU A 343 1.08 -0.32 -8.76
N LEU A 344 0.84 0.61 -7.82
CA LEU A 344 1.90 1.24 -7.03
C LEU A 344 2.66 0.20 -6.19
N GLN A 345 1.94 -0.74 -5.60
CA GLN A 345 2.51 -1.85 -4.83
C GLN A 345 3.41 -2.74 -5.70
N ALA A 346 2.92 -3.13 -6.89
CA ALA A 346 3.67 -3.94 -7.84
C ALA A 346 4.92 -3.22 -8.37
N LEU A 347 4.81 -1.92 -8.68
CA LEU A 347 5.93 -1.08 -9.08
C LEU A 347 6.99 -1.01 -7.98
N LEU A 348 6.57 -0.85 -6.73
CA LEU A 348 7.44 -0.80 -5.57
C LEU A 348 8.19 -2.12 -5.35
N PHE A 349 7.52 -3.27 -5.50
CA PHE A 349 8.18 -4.58 -5.42
C PHE A 349 9.17 -4.82 -6.56
N ALA A 350 8.80 -4.46 -7.79
CA ALA A 350 9.72 -4.55 -8.93
C ALA A 350 10.96 -3.65 -8.73
N ALA A 351 10.76 -2.44 -8.19
CA ALA A 351 11.85 -1.54 -7.83
C ALA A 351 12.71 -2.08 -6.67
N TRP A 352 12.12 -2.82 -5.72
CA TRP A 352 12.87 -3.46 -4.63
C TRP A 352 13.77 -4.58 -5.15
N ILE A 353 13.25 -5.43 -6.04
CA ILE A 353 14.05 -6.44 -6.72
C ILE A 353 15.17 -5.76 -7.53
N LEU A 354 14.87 -4.67 -8.25
CA LEU A 354 15.88 -3.89 -8.97
C LEU A 354 16.98 -3.37 -8.05
N ALA A 355 16.63 -2.78 -6.90
CA ALA A 355 17.60 -2.32 -5.91
C ALA A 355 18.45 -3.49 -5.34
N ARG A 356 17.86 -4.67 -5.16
CA ARG A 356 18.59 -5.89 -4.76
C ARG A 356 19.64 -6.28 -5.80
N ILE A 357 19.30 -6.22 -7.08
CA ILE A 357 20.21 -6.49 -8.20
C ILE A 357 21.33 -5.45 -8.26
N ILE A 358 20.97 -4.16 -8.21
CA ILE A 358 21.93 -3.04 -8.25
C ILE A 358 22.91 -3.14 -7.08
N LYS A 359 22.43 -3.46 -5.86
CA LYS A 359 23.30 -3.63 -4.68
C LYS A 359 24.38 -4.67 -4.93
N HIS A 360 24.04 -5.82 -5.50
CA HIS A 360 25.03 -6.88 -5.77
C HIS A 360 25.99 -6.50 -6.89
N ALA A 361 25.49 -5.86 -7.95
CA ALA A 361 26.31 -5.41 -9.07
C ALA A 361 27.25 -4.24 -8.71
N SER A 362 26.89 -3.40 -7.73
CA SER A 362 27.57 -2.12 -7.44
C SER A 362 28.53 -2.20 -6.23
N ILE A 363 29.42 -1.21 -6.09
CA ILE A 363 30.35 -1.04 -4.95
C ILE A 363 30.28 0.42 -4.50
N GLY A 364 30.66 0.72 -3.27
CA GLY A 364 30.76 2.09 -2.75
C GLY A 364 29.40 2.77 -2.57
N VAL A 365 29.29 4.04 -2.99
CA VAL A 365 28.12 4.89 -2.72
C VAL A 365 26.82 4.31 -3.31
N VAL A 366 26.87 3.76 -4.52
CA VAL A 366 25.68 3.21 -5.20
C VAL A 366 25.17 1.96 -4.47
N GLU A 367 26.07 1.12 -3.96
CA GLU A 367 25.73 -0.05 -3.16
C GLU A 367 25.05 0.37 -1.83
N ARG A 368 25.59 1.41 -1.17
CA ARG A 368 25.01 1.98 0.05
C ARG A 368 23.63 2.59 -0.16
N ILE A 369 23.43 3.37 -1.24
CA ILE A 369 22.10 3.92 -1.59
C ILE A 369 21.10 2.78 -1.88
N ALA A 370 21.52 1.76 -2.63
CA ALA A 370 20.68 0.60 -2.92
C ALA A 370 20.31 -0.17 -1.64
N TRP A 371 21.19 -0.15 -0.64
CA TRP A 371 20.92 -0.74 0.66
C TRP A 371 19.92 0.08 1.51
N TYR A 372 20.03 1.41 1.52
CA TYR A 372 19.03 2.29 2.14
C TYR A 372 17.64 2.12 1.54
N PHE A 373 17.59 1.86 0.23
CA PHE A 373 16.32 1.62 -0.44
C PHE A 373 15.55 0.44 0.16
N TYR A 374 16.17 -0.50 0.88
CA TYR A 374 15.45 -1.66 1.43
C TYR A 374 14.41 -1.29 2.49
N TYR A 375 14.57 -0.13 3.13
CA TYR A 375 13.60 0.38 4.10
C TYR A 375 12.41 1.08 3.42
N VAL A 376 12.57 1.57 2.18
CA VAL A 376 11.52 2.31 1.48
C VAL A 376 10.31 1.42 1.15
N PRO A 377 10.46 0.21 0.57
CA PRO A 377 9.34 -0.66 0.27
C PRO A 377 8.52 -1.10 1.48
N ILE A 378 9.14 -1.40 2.62
CA ILE A 378 8.41 -1.90 3.80
C ILE A 378 7.43 -0.84 4.30
N ILE A 379 7.92 0.37 4.61
CA ILE A 379 7.09 1.44 5.15
C ILE A 379 6.08 1.96 4.12
N THR A 380 6.47 2.02 2.84
CA THR A 380 5.58 2.49 1.77
C THR A 380 4.46 1.48 1.49
N SER A 381 4.75 0.17 1.54
CA SER A 381 3.72 -0.88 1.39
C SER A 381 2.67 -0.80 2.49
N LEU A 382 3.10 -0.65 3.74
CA LEU A 382 2.20 -0.46 4.87
C LEU A 382 1.34 0.79 4.71
N LEU A 383 1.90 1.90 4.23
CA LEU A 383 1.14 3.13 3.96
C LEU A 383 0.11 2.93 2.85
N ILE A 384 0.50 2.30 1.73
CA ILE A 384 -0.42 2.01 0.62
C ILE A 384 -1.58 1.15 1.13
N ILE A 385 -1.29 0.07 1.86
CA ILE A 385 -2.31 -0.81 2.44
C ILE A 385 -3.27 -0.03 3.35
N PHE A 386 -2.72 0.78 4.27
CA PHE A 386 -3.52 1.63 5.17
C PHE A 386 -4.47 2.56 4.40
N LEU A 387 -3.95 3.28 3.39
CA LEU A 387 -4.75 4.21 2.60
C LEU A 387 -5.82 3.49 1.77
N VAL A 388 -5.49 2.34 1.19
CA VAL A 388 -6.39 1.55 0.33
C VAL A 388 -7.52 0.91 1.12
N ILE A 389 -7.22 0.30 2.28
CA ILE A 389 -8.24 -0.25 3.18
C ILE A 389 -9.17 0.86 3.64
N ASN A 390 -8.64 1.98 4.14
CA ASN A 390 -9.50 3.02 4.65
C ASN A 390 -10.33 3.70 3.56
N HIS A 391 -9.81 3.82 2.33
CA HIS A 391 -10.60 4.32 1.21
C HIS A 391 -11.73 3.35 0.80
N SER A 392 -11.49 2.05 0.94
CA SER A 392 -12.46 1.00 0.59
C SER A 392 -13.46 0.70 1.71
N ALA A 393 -13.15 1.11 2.94
CA ALA A 393 -14.00 0.96 4.11
C ALA A 393 -15.33 1.69 3.96
N GLN A 394 -16.42 1.01 4.32
CA GLN A 394 -17.77 1.60 4.28
C GLN A 394 -17.94 2.67 5.37
N VAL A 395 -17.33 2.42 6.52
CA VAL A 395 -17.32 3.34 7.67
C VAL A 395 -15.87 3.74 7.93
N LYS A 396 -15.59 5.04 7.86
CA LYS A 396 -14.27 5.58 8.20
C LYS A 396 -14.09 5.57 9.71
N ILE A 397 -12.87 5.30 10.16
CA ILE A 397 -12.52 5.45 11.57
C ILE A 397 -12.65 6.92 12.01
N PRO A 398 -13.05 7.18 13.26
CA PRO A 398 -13.06 8.53 13.81
C PRO A 398 -11.65 9.14 13.75
N GLY A 399 -11.54 10.41 13.37
CA GLY A 399 -10.24 11.10 13.27
C GLY A 399 -9.39 10.68 12.05
N TYR A 400 -9.93 9.94 11.08
CA TYR A 400 -9.20 9.47 9.88
C TYR A 400 -8.35 10.54 9.19
N ALA A 401 -8.88 11.75 9.00
CA ALA A 401 -8.16 12.83 8.33
C ALA A 401 -6.88 13.22 9.07
N VAL A 402 -6.90 13.18 10.40
CA VAL A 402 -5.74 13.46 11.26
C VAL A 402 -4.77 12.29 11.22
N ILE A 403 -5.27 11.06 11.44
CA ILE A 403 -4.45 9.84 11.44
C ILE A 403 -3.73 9.66 10.10
N SER A 404 -4.39 9.95 8.97
CA SER A 404 -3.78 9.86 7.65
C SER A 404 -2.69 10.89 7.42
N LYS A 405 -2.89 12.13 7.87
CA LYS A 405 -1.85 13.17 7.80
C LYS A 405 -0.64 12.78 8.65
N ILE A 406 -0.87 12.24 9.84
CA ILE A 406 0.20 11.73 10.72
C ILE A 406 0.93 10.57 10.04
N ALA A 407 0.20 9.58 9.48
CA ALA A 407 0.81 8.44 8.81
C ALA A 407 1.66 8.85 7.60
N VAL A 408 1.15 9.77 6.75
CA VAL A 408 1.89 10.31 5.60
C VAL A 408 3.08 11.15 6.06
N GLY A 409 2.92 11.96 7.11
CA GLY A 409 4.01 12.76 7.69
C GLY A 409 5.12 11.89 8.28
N ALA A 410 4.76 10.85 9.03
CA ALA A 410 5.70 9.88 9.59
C ALA A 410 6.43 9.10 8.49
N TRP A 411 5.71 8.65 7.46
CA TRP A 411 6.30 8.03 6.28
C TRP A 411 7.33 8.95 5.61
N LEU A 412 6.98 10.22 5.37
CA LEU A 412 7.88 11.17 4.72
C LEU A 412 9.12 11.45 5.57
N ALA A 413 8.93 11.64 6.89
CA ALA A 413 10.03 11.86 7.83
C ALA A 413 11.00 10.67 7.86
N LEU A 414 10.48 9.44 7.84
CA LEU A 414 11.32 8.24 7.78
C LEU A 414 12.05 8.12 6.44
N LEU A 415 11.42 8.41 5.31
CA LEU A 415 12.10 8.41 4.01
C LEU A 415 13.26 9.40 3.99
N LEU A 416 13.04 10.61 4.50
CA LEU A 416 14.10 11.61 4.61
C LEU A 416 15.23 11.08 5.50
N GLY A 417 14.92 10.60 6.70
CA GLY A 417 15.92 10.04 7.63
C GLY A 417 16.69 8.84 7.06
N VAL A 418 16.07 8.00 6.23
CA VAL A 418 16.73 6.88 5.56
C VAL A 418 17.75 7.38 4.53
N PHE A 419 17.35 8.33 3.67
CA PHE A 419 18.24 8.84 2.62
C PHE A 419 19.29 9.84 3.12
N THR A 420 19.05 10.49 4.26
CA THR A 420 20.03 11.38 4.92
C THR A 420 20.97 10.64 5.88
N ASN A 421 20.92 9.31 5.93
CA ASN A 421 21.68 8.55 6.93
C ASN A 421 23.20 8.81 6.89
N ASP A 422 23.77 9.12 5.73
CA ASP A 422 25.19 9.50 5.61
C ASP A 422 25.55 10.81 6.34
N ILE A 423 24.57 11.60 6.79
CA ILE A 423 24.78 12.87 7.54
C ILE A 423 24.76 12.61 9.05
N HIS A 424 23.82 11.79 9.53
CA HIS A 424 23.53 11.66 10.96
C HIS A 424 23.87 10.29 11.54
N HIS A 425 24.07 9.26 10.70
CA HIS A 425 24.41 7.89 11.09
C HIS A 425 23.48 7.28 12.15
N GLN A 426 22.19 7.64 12.12
CA GLN A 426 21.23 7.19 13.15
C GLN A 426 20.47 5.93 12.74
N LEU A 427 20.41 5.58 11.45
CA LEU A 427 19.79 4.35 10.97
C LEU A 427 20.81 3.21 10.94
N LEU A 428 21.92 3.43 10.24
CA LEU A 428 23.03 2.50 10.12
C LEU A 428 24.33 3.25 10.39
N ILE A 429 25.09 2.76 11.36
CA ILE A 429 26.43 3.24 11.68
C ILE A 429 27.40 2.32 10.95
N PHE A 430 28.16 2.85 10.00
CA PHE A 430 29.19 2.10 9.27
C PHE A 430 30.56 2.37 9.90
N GLY A 431 31.27 1.31 10.30
CA GLY A 431 32.70 1.42 10.62
C GLY A 431 33.53 1.62 9.35
N ASN A 432 34.68 2.33 9.43
CA ASN A 432 35.73 2.57 8.41
C ASN A 432 35.35 2.61 6.89
N GLY A 433 34.09 2.83 6.53
CA GLY A 433 33.59 2.94 5.16
C GLY A 433 33.06 1.65 4.50
N ASP A 434 33.09 0.48 5.16
CA ASP A 434 32.68 -0.79 4.53
C ASP A 434 31.28 -1.25 5.01
N SER A 435 30.32 -1.26 4.09
CA SER A 435 28.89 -1.51 4.37
C SER A 435 28.57 -2.97 4.75
N LYS A 436 29.47 -3.91 4.47
CA LYS A 436 29.14 -5.36 4.51
C LYS A 436 29.56 -6.09 5.77
N ILE A 437 30.51 -5.58 6.54
CA ILE A 437 31.19 -6.35 7.59
C ILE A 437 30.92 -5.74 8.97
N ASP A 438 31.13 -4.43 9.12
CA ASP A 438 30.97 -3.73 10.40
C ASP A 438 29.92 -2.63 10.32
N TYR A 439 28.68 -3.03 10.59
CA TYR A 439 27.58 -2.08 10.78
C TYR A 439 26.81 -2.34 12.07
N GLU A 440 26.45 -1.25 12.73
CA GLU A 440 25.62 -1.24 13.93
C GLU A 440 24.29 -0.54 13.66
N TYR A 441 23.28 -0.93 14.43
CA TYR A 441 21.94 -0.33 14.37
C TYR A 441 21.87 0.90 15.26
N GLY A 442 21.67 2.07 14.67
CA GLY A 442 21.48 3.30 15.43
C GLY A 442 20.06 3.47 15.97
N PRO A 443 19.78 4.54 16.74
CA PRO A 443 18.46 4.77 17.35
C PRO A 443 17.29 4.88 16.34
N LEU A 444 17.53 5.46 15.17
CA LEU A 444 16.50 5.62 14.13
C LEU A 444 16.09 4.27 13.53
N TYR A 445 16.95 3.24 13.58
CA TYR A 445 16.57 1.87 13.18
C TYR A 445 15.44 1.33 14.06
N TYR A 446 15.57 1.45 15.38
CA TYR A 446 14.53 1.01 16.32
C TYR A 446 13.27 1.87 16.20
N GLY A 447 13.43 3.19 16.03
CA GLY A 447 12.33 4.12 15.76
C GLY A 447 11.57 3.76 14.47
N TYR A 448 12.28 3.37 13.41
CA TYR A 448 11.70 2.94 12.14
C TYR A 448 10.78 1.74 12.33
N TYR A 449 11.23 0.69 13.03
CA TYR A 449 10.40 -0.49 13.29
C TYR A 449 9.25 -0.21 14.26
N LEU A 450 9.42 0.71 15.21
CA LEU A 450 8.32 1.16 16.07
C LEU A 450 7.22 1.83 15.25
N VAL A 451 7.56 2.74 14.33
CA VAL A 451 6.59 3.38 13.44
C VAL A 451 5.93 2.37 12.49
N ALA A 452 6.69 1.40 11.97
CA ALA A 452 6.12 0.31 11.18
C ALA A 452 5.09 -0.50 11.98
N LEU A 453 5.38 -0.82 13.24
CA LEU A 453 4.47 -1.50 14.15
C LEU A 453 3.21 -0.67 14.43
N LEU A 454 3.35 0.64 14.66
CA LEU A 454 2.21 1.55 14.83
C LEU A 454 1.34 1.60 13.58
N MET A 455 1.93 1.57 12.38
CA MET A 455 1.19 1.55 11.12
C MET A 455 0.44 0.23 10.91
N ILE A 456 1.06 -0.90 11.26
CA ILE A 456 0.37 -2.19 11.33
C ILE A 456 -0.81 -2.13 12.31
N GLY A 457 -0.61 -1.54 13.50
CA GLY A 457 -1.67 -1.31 14.47
C GLY A 457 -2.83 -0.48 13.89
N ALA A 458 -2.52 0.59 13.16
CA ALA A 458 -3.53 1.42 12.49
C ALA A 458 -4.30 0.66 11.39
N ILE A 459 -3.61 -0.20 10.62
CA ILE A 459 -4.24 -1.10 9.63
C ILE A 459 -5.22 -2.05 10.33
N LEU A 460 -4.78 -2.73 11.39
CA LEU A 460 -5.61 -3.67 12.15
C LEU A 460 -6.82 -2.98 12.79
N PHE A 461 -6.61 -1.80 13.37
CA PHE A 461 -7.68 -0.98 13.93
C PHE A 461 -8.72 -0.58 12.88
N THR A 462 -8.26 -0.13 11.71
CA THR A 462 -9.15 0.22 10.59
C THR A 462 -9.95 -0.98 10.11
N LEU A 463 -9.29 -2.15 10.02
CA LEU A 463 -9.92 -3.40 9.60
C LEU A 463 -10.99 -3.85 10.60
N PHE A 464 -10.67 -3.80 11.90
CA PHE A 464 -11.60 -4.14 12.98
C PHE A 464 -12.84 -3.24 12.98
N TYR A 465 -12.65 -1.94 12.78
CA TYR A 465 -13.74 -0.97 12.77
C TYR A 465 -14.60 -1.05 11.50
N SER A 466 -13.97 -1.21 10.33
CA SER A 466 -14.66 -1.26 9.03
C SER A 466 -15.44 -2.55 8.81
N LEU A 467 -15.05 -3.66 9.45
CA LEU A 467 -15.64 -4.98 9.23
C LEU A 467 -16.38 -5.43 10.49
N ARG A 468 -17.51 -4.77 10.77
CA ARG A 468 -18.45 -5.18 11.83
C ARG A 468 -18.92 -6.61 11.54
N GLY A 469 -18.53 -7.57 12.38
CA GLY A 469 -18.91 -8.98 12.24
C GLY A 469 -17.87 -9.90 11.59
N LEU A 470 -16.60 -9.46 11.48
CA LEU A 470 -15.53 -10.33 11.00
C LEU A 470 -15.44 -11.62 11.83
N ARG A 471 -15.40 -12.79 11.17
CA ARG A 471 -15.20 -14.07 11.84
C ARG A 471 -13.84 -14.07 12.53
N THR A 472 -13.79 -14.36 13.83
CA THR A 472 -12.56 -14.40 14.66
C THR A 472 -11.40 -15.13 13.99
N LYS A 473 -11.69 -16.22 13.24
CA LYS A 473 -10.71 -17.02 12.49
C LYS A 473 -9.94 -16.22 11.43
N VAL A 474 -10.59 -15.26 10.79
CA VAL A 474 -10.00 -14.43 9.72
C VAL A 474 -9.09 -13.36 10.31
N LEU A 475 -9.52 -12.72 11.40
CA LEU A 475 -8.68 -11.79 12.16
C LEU A 475 -7.42 -12.49 12.68
N LEU A 476 -7.58 -13.73 13.17
CA LEU A 476 -6.49 -14.56 13.66
C LEU A 476 -5.50 -14.94 12.55
N GLY A 477 -5.97 -15.14 11.31
CA GLY A 477 -5.12 -15.36 10.14
C GLY A 477 -4.29 -14.14 9.72
N ILE A 478 -4.85 -12.93 9.84
CA ILE A 478 -4.09 -11.70 9.58
C ILE A 478 -3.08 -11.46 10.70
N LEU A 479 -3.49 -11.69 11.96
CA LEU A 479 -2.61 -11.55 13.11
C LEU A 479 -1.45 -12.55 13.08
N SER A 480 -1.69 -13.78 12.62
CA SER A 480 -0.63 -14.79 12.45
C SER A 480 0.36 -14.40 11.36
N LEU A 481 -0.12 -13.83 10.23
CA LEU A 481 0.75 -13.33 9.17
C LEU A 481 1.63 -12.16 9.67
N VAL A 482 1.05 -11.22 10.42
CA VAL A 482 1.80 -10.13 11.06
C VAL A 482 2.81 -10.68 12.07
N GLY A 483 2.40 -11.63 12.91
CA GLY A 483 3.26 -12.26 13.91
C GLY A 483 4.45 -12.99 13.27
N LEU A 484 4.23 -13.71 12.16
CA LEU A 484 5.28 -14.36 11.39
C LEU A 484 6.29 -13.34 10.84
N GLY A 485 5.80 -12.23 10.27
CA GLY A 485 6.66 -11.14 9.77
C GLY A 485 7.51 -10.47 10.86
N LEU A 486 6.91 -10.25 12.04
CA LEU A 486 7.62 -9.68 13.19
C LEU A 486 8.68 -10.66 13.73
N LEU A 487 8.32 -11.93 13.89
CA LEU A 487 9.25 -12.96 14.35
C LEU A 487 10.44 -13.11 13.39
N TYR A 488 10.17 -13.13 12.07
CA TYR A 488 11.20 -13.12 11.05
C TYR A 488 12.12 -11.90 11.17
N SER A 489 11.55 -10.69 11.31
CA SER A 489 12.32 -9.45 11.39
C SER A 489 13.22 -9.40 12.64
N VAL A 490 12.72 -9.87 13.78
CA VAL A 490 13.49 -9.98 15.03
C VAL A 490 14.60 -11.02 14.87
N ALA A 491 14.30 -12.21 14.37
CA ALA A 491 15.28 -13.26 14.15
C ALA A 491 16.38 -12.84 13.16
N TYR A 492 16.02 -12.09 12.11
CA TYR A 492 16.94 -11.52 11.13
C TYR A 492 17.84 -10.44 11.77
N THR A 493 17.29 -9.62 12.67
CA THR A 493 18.04 -8.59 13.42
C THR A 493 19.01 -9.21 14.42
N LEU A 494 18.59 -10.27 15.12
CA LEU A 494 19.40 -11.06 16.05
C LEU A 494 20.45 -11.95 15.34
N ARG A 495 20.54 -11.87 14.00
CA ARG A 495 21.51 -12.61 13.19
C ARG A 495 21.42 -14.13 13.39
N ILE A 496 20.20 -14.66 13.60
CA ILE A 496 19.97 -16.11 13.71
C ILE A 496 20.35 -16.78 12.36
N PRO A 497 21.27 -17.76 12.33
CA PRO A 497 21.84 -18.30 11.09
C PRO A 497 20.79 -18.74 10.06
N LEU A 498 19.85 -19.60 10.46
CA LEU A 498 18.78 -20.13 9.60
C LEU A 498 17.92 -19.06 8.93
N ILE A 499 17.66 -17.95 9.63
CA ILE A 499 16.84 -16.86 9.10
C ILE A 499 17.68 -15.89 8.28
N ARG A 500 18.94 -15.67 8.66
CA ARG A 500 19.88 -14.82 7.93
C ARG A 500 20.23 -15.39 6.55
N GLU A 501 20.13 -16.71 6.40
CA GLU A 501 20.30 -17.46 5.15
C GLU A 501 19.14 -17.26 4.15
N THR A 502 18.00 -16.73 4.58
CA THR A 502 16.85 -16.52 3.67
C THR A 502 16.94 -15.19 2.91
N GLU A 503 16.48 -15.18 1.65
CA GLU A 503 16.37 -13.94 0.85
C GLU A 503 15.27 -13.02 1.39
N ASN A 504 15.67 -12.06 2.22
CA ASN A 504 14.76 -11.17 2.95
C ASN A 504 13.82 -10.36 2.02
N VAL A 505 14.32 -9.88 0.88
CA VAL A 505 13.51 -9.12 -0.09
C VAL A 505 12.35 -9.95 -0.61
N GLN A 506 12.61 -11.19 -1.02
CA GLN A 506 11.58 -12.09 -1.53
C GLN A 506 10.58 -12.47 -0.44
N PHE A 507 11.07 -12.77 0.77
CA PHE A 507 10.22 -13.07 1.92
C PHE A 507 9.21 -11.94 2.20
N TYR A 508 9.68 -10.69 2.30
CA TYR A 508 8.79 -9.55 2.54
C TYR A 508 7.81 -9.31 1.39
N ILE A 509 8.24 -9.45 0.13
CA ILE A 509 7.34 -9.35 -1.04
C ILE A 509 6.22 -10.37 -0.94
N LEU A 510 6.55 -11.64 -0.68
CA LEU A 510 5.56 -12.72 -0.54
C LEU A 510 4.62 -12.47 0.64
N MET A 511 5.16 -11.99 1.77
CA MET A 511 4.37 -11.63 2.94
C MET A 511 3.39 -10.49 2.64
N PHE A 512 3.80 -9.45 1.92
CA PHE A 512 2.89 -8.38 1.53
C PHE A 512 1.88 -8.83 0.48
N LEU A 513 2.26 -9.66 -0.50
CA LEU A 513 1.32 -10.27 -1.44
C LEU A 513 0.25 -11.09 -0.69
N ALA A 514 0.66 -11.91 0.28
CA ALA A 514 -0.25 -12.66 1.14
C ALA A 514 -1.14 -11.72 1.98
N ALA A 515 -0.62 -10.60 2.47
CA ALA A 515 -1.41 -9.62 3.21
C ALA A 515 -2.50 -9.01 2.32
N TRP A 516 -2.16 -8.65 1.07
CA TRP A 516 -3.15 -8.18 0.11
C TRP A 516 -4.19 -9.24 -0.24
N GLU A 517 -3.78 -10.49 -0.49
CA GLU A 517 -4.72 -11.60 -0.74
C GLU A 517 -5.69 -11.80 0.42
N MET A 518 -5.18 -11.77 1.65
CA MET A 518 -6.03 -11.82 2.83
C MET A 518 -7.06 -10.70 2.80
N LEU A 519 -6.68 -9.46 2.48
CA LEU A 519 -7.63 -8.33 2.40
C LEU A 519 -8.73 -8.53 1.35
N TYR A 520 -8.42 -9.16 0.22
CA TYR A 520 -9.41 -9.54 -0.80
C TYR A 520 -10.31 -10.70 -0.32
N ILE A 521 -9.73 -11.75 0.26
CA ILE A 521 -10.46 -12.93 0.78
C ILE A 521 -11.41 -12.52 1.91
N VAL A 522 -10.97 -11.62 2.78
CA VAL A 522 -11.77 -11.03 3.86
C VAL A 522 -12.94 -10.20 3.33
N GLY A 523 -12.86 -9.71 2.10
CA GLY A 523 -13.81 -8.76 1.53
C GLY A 523 -13.60 -7.32 2.00
N ALA A 524 -12.45 -7.01 2.63
CA ALA A 524 -12.06 -5.64 2.95
C ALA A 524 -11.88 -4.82 1.66
N LEU A 525 -11.37 -5.49 0.61
CA LEU A 525 -11.30 -4.98 -0.75
C LEU A 525 -12.32 -5.72 -1.61
N LYS A 526 -13.26 -4.97 -2.20
CA LYS A 526 -14.29 -5.54 -3.06
C LYS A 526 -13.69 -6.03 -4.38
N HIS A 527 -13.87 -7.31 -4.67
CA HIS A 527 -13.41 -7.97 -5.89
C HIS A 527 -14.61 -8.38 -6.74
N ASN A 528 -14.52 -8.20 -8.06
CA ASN A 528 -15.64 -8.34 -8.99
C ASN A 528 -15.81 -9.79 -9.50
N ILE A 529 -15.86 -10.77 -8.59
CA ILE A 529 -16.15 -12.18 -8.92
C ILE A 529 -17.66 -12.43 -8.82
N GLY A 530 -18.24 -13.15 -9.79
CA GLY A 530 -19.63 -13.61 -9.75
C GLY A 530 -20.68 -12.61 -10.25
N TYR A 531 -20.28 -11.41 -10.68
CA TYR A 531 -21.22 -10.39 -11.18
C TYR A 531 -21.96 -10.80 -12.45
N VAL A 532 -21.36 -11.67 -13.29
CA VAL A 532 -22.03 -12.20 -14.49
C VAL A 532 -23.29 -12.98 -14.10
N ARG A 533 -23.19 -13.83 -13.08
CA ARG A 533 -24.34 -14.61 -12.59
C ARG A 533 -25.41 -13.69 -11.99
N LEU A 534 -24.98 -12.72 -11.17
CA LEU A 534 -25.91 -11.78 -10.52
C LEU A 534 -26.60 -10.86 -11.54
N PHE A 535 -25.88 -10.46 -12.60
CA PHE A 535 -26.43 -9.72 -13.73
C PHE A 535 -27.40 -10.59 -14.54
N GLN A 536 -27.03 -11.84 -14.86
CA GLN A 536 -27.91 -12.77 -15.58
C GLN A 536 -29.18 -13.07 -14.80
N GLU A 537 -29.13 -13.18 -13.47
CA GLU A 537 -30.32 -13.42 -12.62
C GLU A 537 -31.13 -12.15 -12.31
N ALA A 538 -30.65 -10.95 -12.70
CA ALA A 538 -31.35 -9.70 -12.41
C ALA A 538 -32.71 -9.63 -13.12
N LYS A 539 -33.73 -9.15 -12.39
CA LYS A 539 -35.10 -8.97 -12.90
C LYS A 539 -35.33 -7.67 -13.67
N VAL A 540 -34.26 -6.97 -14.03
CA VAL A 540 -34.33 -5.72 -14.80
C VAL A 540 -33.94 -6.04 -16.24
N PRO A 541 -34.74 -5.72 -17.26
CA PRO A 541 -34.45 -6.06 -18.66
C PRO A 541 -33.32 -5.18 -19.20
N ILE A 542 -32.08 -5.72 -19.19
CA ILE A 542 -30.87 -5.02 -19.63
C ILE A 542 -30.08 -5.92 -20.58
N ARG A 543 -29.53 -5.35 -21.66
CA ARG A 543 -28.63 -6.05 -22.58
C ARG A 543 -27.32 -5.30 -22.75
N LEU A 544 -26.22 -6.03 -22.78
CA LEU A 544 -24.88 -5.52 -23.08
C LEU A 544 -24.48 -6.01 -24.47
N LEU A 545 -24.34 -5.05 -25.38
CA LEU A 545 -23.88 -5.25 -26.73
C LEU A 545 -22.39 -4.96 -26.83
N ASP A 546 -21.68 -5.68 -27.69
CA ASP A 546 -20.33 -5.30 -28.09
C ASP A 546 -20.34 -4.13 -29.11
N ARG A 547 -19.16 -3.81 -29.66
CA ARG A 547 -19.01 -2.74 -30.66
C ARG A 547 -19.68 -3.05 -32.00
N ASP A 548 -19.88 -4.33 -32.28
CA ASP A 548 -20.51 -4.83 -33.50
C ASP A 548 -22.03 -5.00 -33.34
N TRP A 549 -22.58 -4.55 -32.21
CA TRP A 549 -24.00 -4.66 -31.84
C TRP A 549 -24.49 -6.10 -31.66
N HIS A 550 -23.59 -7.01 -31.28
CA HIS A 550 -23.96 -8.36 -30.86
C HIS A 550 -24.17 -8.43 -29.34
N THR A 551 -25.27 -9.02 -28.90
CA THR A 551 -25.56 -9.22 -27.47
C THR A 551 -24.56 -10.20 -26.86
N ARG A 552 -23.74 -9.73 -25.91
CA ARG A 552 -22.77 -10.56 -25.16
C ARG A 552 -23.32 -11.02 -23.81
N PHE A 553 -24.09 -10.16 -23.15
CA PHE A 553 -24.75 -10.49 -21.89
C PHE A 553 -26.17 -9.91 -21.88
N ALA A 554 -27.11 -10.66 -21.32
CA ALA A 554 -28.48 -10.25 -21.10
C ALA A 554 -28.93 -10.72 -19.71
N THR A 555 -29.84 -9.97 -19.10
CA THR A 555 -30.49 -10.35 -17.84
C THR A 555 -31.63 -11.32 -18.12
N ALA A 556 -32.11 -12.04 -17.09
CA ALA A 556 -33.20 -13.01 -17.21
C ALA A 556 -34.52 -12.39 -17.66
N ALA A 557 -34.73 -11.10 -17.37
CA ALA A 557 -35.92 -10.35 -17.78
C ALA A 557 -35.81 -9.75 -19.19
N ALA A 558 -34.65 -9.81 -19.85
CA ALA A 558 -34.44 -9.22 -21.16
C ALA A 558 -34.85 -10.19 -22.27
N ASP A 559 -35.98 -9.89 -22.94
CA ASP A 559 -36.44 -10.67 -24.09
C ASP A 559 -35.48 -10.57 -25.30
N PRO A 560 -35.51 -11.51 -26.25
CA PRO A 560 -34.79 -11.34 -27.51
C PRO A 560 -35.30 -10.10 -28.27
N LEU A 561 -34.36 -9.33 -28.85
CA LEU A 561 -34.66 -8.18 -29.72
C LEU A 561 -34.50 -8.59 -31.18
N ASP A 562 -35.43 -8.14 -32.02
CA ASP A 562 -35.29 -8.29 -33.48
C ASP A 562 -34.16 -7.42 -34.03
N ARG A 563 -33.49 -7.95 -35.05
CA ARG A 563 -32.36 -7.29 -35.71
C ARG A 563 -32.73 -5.94 -36.33
N GLN A 564 -33.96 -5.80 -36.82
CA GLN A 564 -34.47 -4.55 -37.38
C GLN A 564 -34.55 -3.43 -36.34
N VAL A 565 -34.90 -3.76 -35.08
CA VAL A 565 -34.98 -2.80 -33.98
C VAL A 565 -33.58 -2.31 -33.60
N LEU A 566 -32.60 -3.21 -33.55
CA LEU A 566 -31.20 -2.85 -33.31
C LEU A 566 -30.63 -1.94 -34.41
N GLU A 567 -30.96 -2.23 -35.68
CA GLU A 567 -30.55 -1.40 -36.82
C GLU A 567 -31.20 -0.01 -36.78
N ALA A 568 -32.47 0.10 -36.37
CA ALA A 568 -33.16 1.38 -36.20
C ALA A 568 -32.55 2.23 -35.07
N ILE A 569 -32.21 1.62 -33.93
CA ILE A 569 -31.54 2.31 -32.83
C ILE A 569 -30.14 2.77 -33.26
N ARG A 570 -29.40 1.91 -34.00
CA ARG A 570 -28.09 2.25 -34.57
C ARG A 570 -28.17 3.40 -35.58
N ALA A 571 -29.25 3.49 -36.33
CA ALA A 571 -29.48 4.55 -37.32
C ALA A 571 -29.87 5.91 -36.71
N GLY A 572 -30.06 5.98 -35.39
CA GLY A 572 -30.29 7.23 -34.65
C GLY A 572 -31.64 7.33 -33.94
N THR A 573 -32.50 6.32 -34.01
CA THR A 573 -33.81 6.30 -33.35
C THR A 573 -33.68 5.85 -31.89
N ASN A 574 -33.21 6.75 -31.03
CA ASN A 574 -33.04 6.50 -29.59
C ASN A 574 -33.70 7.62 -28.78
N PRO A 575 -34.70 7.34 -27.92
CA PRO A 575 -35.29 6.03 -27.61
C PRO A 575 -36.12 5.42 -28.74
N TYR A 576 -36.16 4.09 -28.83
CA TYR A 576 -37.05 3.36 -29.73
C TYR A 576 -38.27 2.83 -28.96
N LEU A 577 -39.47 3.02 -29.52
CA LEU A 577 -40.72 2.54 -28.92
C LEU A 577 -41.15 1.25 -29.60
N LEU A 578 -41.30 0.18 -28.83
CA LEU A 578 -41.71 -1.14 -29.29
C LEU A 578 -43.03 -1.55 -28.62
N THR A 579 -44.06 -1.84 -29.40
CA THR A 579 -45.30 -2.42 -28.88
C THR A 579 -45.24 -3.93 -29.03
N ARG A 580 -45.31 -4.67 -27.92
CA ARG A 580 -45.30 -6.14 -27.91
C ARG A 580 -46.66 -6.66 -27.46
N PRO A 581 -47.26 -7.64 -28.16
CA PRO A 581 -48.48 -8.30 -27.67
C PRO A 581 -48.21 -8.98 -26.33
N ASP A 582 -49.14 -8.84 -25.39
CA ASP A 582 -49.04 -9.49 -24.08
C ASP A 582 -49.43 -10.97 -24.24
N PRO A 583 -48.53 -11.93 -23.93
CA PRO A 583 -48.83 -13.35 -24.09
C PRO A 583 -49.99 -13.86 -23.22
N ASP A 584 -50.30 -13.15 -22.13
CA ASP A 584 -51.35 -13.54 -21.17
C ASP A 584 -52.68 -12.79 -21.38
N ALA A 585 -52.74 -11.86 -22.35
CA ALA A 585 -53.93 -11.05 -22.61
C ALA A 585 -54.76 -11.58 -23.80
N PRO A 586 -56.09 -11.40 -23.80
CA PRO A 586 -56.93 -11.76 -24.94
C PRO A 586 -56.51 -10.99 -26.21
N SER A 587 -56.64 -11.63 -27.37
CA SER A 587 -56.12 -11.21 -28.69
C SER A 587 -56.49 -9.79 -29.16
N ASP A 588 -57.41 -9.13 -28.47
CA ASP A 588 -57.93 -7.78 -28.76
C ASP A 588 -57.39 -6.69 -27.82
N SER A 589 -56.46 -7.03 -26.91
CA SER A 589 -55.89 -6.08 -25.94
C SER A 589 -54.78 -5.24 -26.59
N PRO A 590 -54.70 -3.91 -26.33
CA PRO A 590 -53.57 -3.11 -26.78
C PRO A 590 -52.27 -3.66 -26.16
N GLY A 591 -51.31 -4.04 -27.01
CA GLY A 591 -50.03 -4.60 -26.55
C GLY A 591 -49.26 -3.68 -25.61
N ARG A 592 -48.37 -4.26 -24.79
CA ARG A 592 -47.51 -3.52 -23.86
C ARG A 592 -46.52 -2.65 -24.62
N LEU A 593 -46.35 -1.41 -24.17
CA LEU A 593 -45.45 -0.44 -24.78
C LEU A 593 -44.11 -0.42 -24.04
N TRP A 594 -43.05 -0.78 -24.73
CA TRP A 594 -41.69 -0.78 -24.22
C TRP A 594 -40.89 0.37 -24.83
N ARG A 595 -40.19 1.12 -23.98
CA ARG A 595 -39.21 2.13 -24.38
C ARG A 595 -37.81 1.53 -24.26
N ILE A 596 -37.11 1.44 -25.40
CA ILE A 596 -35.78 0.87 -25.50
C ILE A 596 -34.78 2.01 -25.66
N GLU A 597 -33.87 2.15 -24.70
CA GLU A 597 -32.83 3.18 -24.69
C GLU A 597 -31.45 2.58 -24.80
N ALA A 598 -30.65 3.10 -25.73
CA ALA A 598 -29.23 2.78 -25.84
C ALA A 598 -28.36 3.83 -25.17
N GLN A 599 -27.41 3.40 -24.36
CA GLN A 599 -26.33 4.25 -23.86
C GLN A 599 -24.95 3.69 -24.22
N PRO A 600 -23.98 4.55 -24.56
CA PRO A 600 -22.65 4.10 -24.94
C PRO A 600 -21.85 3.61 -23.72
N LEU A 601 -21.15 2.49 -23.89
CA LEU A 601 -20.18 1.94 -22.95
C LEU A 601 -18.78 1.91 -23.59
N ALA A 602 -17.72 1.87 -22.77
CA ALA A 602 -16.34 1.86 -23.30
C ALA A 602 -16.03 0.67 -24.25
N ALA A 603 -16.76 -0.43 -24.09
CA ALA A 603 -16.60 -1.68 -24.85
C ALA A 603 -17.80 -2.00 -25.76
N GLY A 604 -18.77 -1.10 -25.91
CA GLY A 604 -19.99 -1.38 -26.69
C GLY A 604 -21.16 -0.48 -26.30
N GLN A 605 -22.37 -1.04 -26.20
CA GLN A 605 -23.60 -0.31 -25.87
C GLN A 605 -24.36 -1.06 -24.76
N ILE A 606 -25.07 -0.33 -23.90
CA ILE A 606 -26.06 -0.91 -22.98
C ILE A 606 -27.46 -0.54 -23.45
N LEU A 607 -28.37 -1.51 -23.47
CA LEU A 607 -29.77 -1.33 -23.80
C LEU A 607 -30.62 -1.51 -22.53
N PHE A 608 -31.49 -0.56 -22.27
CA PHE A 608 -32.50 -0.61 -21.22
C PHE A 608 -33.88 -0.72 -21.83
N ASP A 609 -34.68 -1.68 -21.38
CA ASP A 609 -36.10 -1.72 -21.72
C ASP A 609 -36.92 -1.21 -20.54
N THR A 610 -37.81 -0.26 -20.78
CA THR A 610 -38.71 0.26 -19.74
C THR A 610 -40.14 0.05 -20.18
N ASP A 611 -40.92 -0.67 -19.37
CA ASP A 611 -42.36 -0.80 -19.59
C ASP A 611 -43.03 0.56 -19.32
N MET A 612 -43.65 1.14 -20.33
CA MET A 612 -44.38 2.41 -20.23
C MET A 612 -45.90 2.21 -20.28
N THR A 613 -46.39 0.98 -20.13
CA THR A 613 -47.82 0.67 -20.24
C THR A 613 -48.63 1.39 -19.15
N GLU A 614 -48.19 1.37 -17.89
CA GLU A 614 -48.82 2.11 -16.79
C GLU A 614 -48.72 3.63 -16.96
N VAL A 615 -47.57 4.11 -17.43
CA VAL A 615 -47.37 5.55 -17.67
C VAL A 615 -48.31 6.03 -18.76
N ARG A 616 -48.48 5.26 -19.83
CA ARG A 616 -49.38 5.59 -20.94
C ARG A 616 -50.84 5.52 -20.54
N SER A 617 -51.24 4.53 -19.72
CA SER A 617 -52.62 4.45 -19.22
C SER A 617 -52.92 5.62 -18.27
N LEU A 618 -51.95 6.02 -17.45
CA LEU A 618 -52.06 7.20 -16.60
C LEU A 618 -52.16 8.48 -17.43
N GLU A 619 -51.33 8.65 -18.46
CA GLU A 619 -51.43 9.79 -19.39
C GLU A 619 -52.79 9.84 -20.09
N ALA A 620 -53.31 8.71 -20.55
CA ALA A 620 -54.62 8.64 -21.18
C ALA A 620 -55.73 9.06 -20.20
N THR A 621 -55.65 8.59 -18.96
CA THR A 621 -56.58 8.97 -17.89
C THR A 621 -56.49 10.46 -17.57
N LEU A 622 -55.27 11.01 -17.46
CA LEU A 622 -55.04 12.44 -17.24
C LEU A 622 -55.55 13.29 -18.40
N ARG A 623 -55.39 12.85 -19.65
CA ARG A 623 -55.95 13.53 -20.83
C ARG A 623 -57.47 13.52 -20.79
N ALA A 624 -58.08 12.39 -20.45
CA ALA A 624 -59.53 12.30 -20.32
C ALA A 624 -60.06 13.22 -19.22
N LEU A 625 -59.39 13.27 -18.05
CA LEU A 625 -59.73 14.19 -16.96
C LEU A 625 -59.56 15.66 -17.38
N ARG A 626 -58.44 16.03 -18.03
CA ARG A 626 -58.23 17.40 -18.53
C ARG A 626 -59.31 17.82 -19.53
N ASN A 627 -59.68 16.94 -20.45
CA ASN A 627 -60.73 17.23 -21.43
C ASN A 627 -62.08 17.43 -20.73
N ARG A 628 -62.38 16.64 -19.70
CA ARG A 628 -63.59 16.80 -18.89
C ARG A 628 -63.60 18.12 -18.12
N GLU A 629 -62.51 18.45 -17.44
CA GLU A 629 -62.36 19.72 -16.69
C GLU A 629 -62.46 20.93 -17.62
N GLN A 630 -61.82 20.87 -18.79
CA GLN A 630 -61.90 21.94 -19.79
C GLN A 630 -63.32 22.11 -20.30
N HIS A 631 -64.04 21.01 -20.58
CA HIS A 631 -65.45 21.07 -20.95
C HIS A 631 -66.34 21.67 -19.85
N GLN A 632 -66.09 21.32 -18.59
CA GLN A 632 -66.79 21.92 -17.45
C GLN A 632 -66.47 23.41 -17.30
N THR A 633 -65.22 23.81 -17.50
CA THR A 633 -64.79 25.20 -17.47
C THR A 633 -65.45 26.01 -18.59
N ASP A 634 -65.54 25.45 -19.80
CA ASP A 634 -66.22 26.09 -20.94
C ASP A 634 -67.73 26.24 -20.67
N LEU A 635 -68.38 25.23 -20.09
CA LEU A 635 -69.78 25.29 -19.68
C LEU A 635 -70.01 26.35 -18.61
N LEU A 636 -69.20 26.36 -17.54
CA LEU A 636 -69.28 27.35 -16.46
C LEU A 636 -68.99 28.76 -16.96
N THR A 637 -68.07 28.93 -17.90
CA THR A 637 -67.76 30.25 -18.50
C THR A 637 -68.96 30.75 -19.31
N ASN A 638 -69.62 29.89 -20.08
CA ASN A 638 -70.84 30.23 -20.82
C ASN A 638 -72.01 30.56 -19.88
N GLU A 639 -72.17 29.79 -18.81
CA GLU A 639 -73.19 30.03 -17.78
C GLU A 639 -72.91 31.35 -17.04
N TYR A 640 -71.66 31.60 -16.68
CA TYR A 640 -71.20 32.86 -16.09
C TYR A 640 -71.43 34.06 -17.02
N GLU A 641 -71.10 33.98 -18.31
CA GLU A 641 -71.38 35.04 -19.28
C GLU A 641 -72.89 35.30 -19.43
N THR A 642 -73.70 34.26 -19.31
CA THR A 642 -75.17 34.35 -19.35
C THR A 642 -75.71 35.02 -18.09
N LEU A 643 -75.20 34.65 -16.91
CA LEU A 643 -75.56 35.27 -15.62
C LEU A 643 -75.08 36.72 -15.51
N ARG A 644 -73.91 37.04 -16.08
CA ARG A 644 -73.36 38.41 -16.18
C ARG A 644 -74.25 39.32 -17.03
N ARG A 645 -74.82 38.80 -18.12
CA ARG A 645 -75.80 39.53 -18.96
C ARG A 645 -77.15 39.77 -18.25
N LEU A 646 -77.48 38.98 -17.23
CA LEU A 646 -78.73 39.07 -16.47
C LEU A 646 -78.64 39.99 -15.23
N GLY A 647 -77.49 40.62 -14.97
CA GLY A 647 -77.34 41.62 -13.91
C GLY A 647 -77.51 41.08 -12.48
N VAL A 648 -77.42 39.77 -12.27
CA VAL A 648 -77.54 39.16 -10.94
C VAL A 648 -76.14 39.07 -10.30
N SER A 649 -75.67 40.17 -9.72
CA SER A 649 -74.39 40.24 -9.01
C SER A 649 -74.61 40.37 -7.50
N ARG A 650 -75.08 39.30 -6.85
CA ARG A 650 -75.10 39.22 -5.37
C ARG A 650 -74.19 38.12 -4.82
N LEU A 651 -74.07 36.99 -5.50
CA LEU A 651 -73.23 35.86 -5.05
C LEU A 651 -71.73 36.06 -5.31
N ALA A 652 -71.36 36.66 -6.46
CA ALA A 652 -69.95 36.94 -6.75
C ALA A 652 -69.33 37.88 -5.69
N SER A 653 -70.03 38.96 -5.32
CA SER A 653 -69.50 39.93 -4.36
C SER A 653 -69.32 39.37 -2.94
N SER A 654 -70.17 38.44 -2.47
CA SER A 654 -69.95 37.82 -1.15
C SER A 654 -68.81 36.79 -1.17
N LEU A 655 -68.64 36.08 -2.29
CA LEU A 655 -67.56 35.12 -2.51
C LEU A 655 -66.20 35.84 -2.59
N TYR A 656 -66.11 36.93 -3.35
CA TYR A 656 -64.92 37.78 -3.40
C TYR A 656 -64.58 38.40 -2.04
N ASN A 657 -65.57 38.95 -1.32
CA ASN A 657 -65.31 39.52 0.02
C ASN A 657 -64.83 38.46 1.03
N ARG A 658 -65.31 37.20 0.92
CA ARG A 658 -64.87 36.09 1.79
C ARG A 658 -63.50 35.54 1.40
N LEU A 659 -63.18 35.53 0.09
CA LEU A 659 -61.83 35.23 -0.41
C LEU A 659 -60.83 36.29 0.06
N ASP A 660 -61.17 37.57 -0.08
CA ASP A 660 -60.31 38.67 0.33
C ASP A 660 -60.03 38.60 1.83
N GLY A 661 -61.05 38.44 2.69
CA GLY A 661 -60.83 38.34 4.15
C GLY A 661 -59.96 37.16 4.59
N LEU A 662 -60.00 36.02 3.89
CA LEU A 662 -59.19 34.84 4.22
C LEU A 662 -57.75 34.92 3.68
N MET A 663 -57.56 35.60 2.55
CA MET A 663 -56.26 35.68 1.87
C MET A 663 -55.48 36.95 2.20
N GLU A 664 -56.14 38.02 2.68
CA GLU A 664 -55.58 39.35 2.93
C GLU A 664 -54.30 39.30 3.76
N TRP A 665 -54.32 38.62 4.92
CA TRP A 665 -53.14 38.51 5.76
C TRP A 665 -51.97 37.79 5.06
N SER A 666 -52.25 36.67 4.38
CA SER A 666 -51.20 35.87 3.73
C SER A 666 -50.59 36.55 2.51
N LEU A 667 -51.39 37.32 1.75
CA LEU A 667 -50.93 38.07 0.59
C LEU A 667 -50.17 39.33 1.00
N ALA A 668 -50.65 40.06 2.02
CA ALA A 668 -49.92 41.18 2.60
C ALA A 668 -48.54 40.75 3.15
N GLU A 669 -48.47 39.58 3.79
CA GLU A 669 -47.20 39.02 4.26
C GLU A 669 -46.27 38.64 3.10
N VAL A 670 -46.81 38.10 2.00
CA VAL A 670 -46.01 37.84 0.78
C VAL A 670 -45.44 39.14 0.20
N GLU A 671 -46.23 40.21 0.16
CA GLU A 671 -45.76 41.52 -0.32
C GLU A 671 -44.65 42.08 0.58
N ASN A 672 -44.82 42.03 1.91
CA ASN A 672 -43.78 42.45 2.86
C ASN A 672 -42.49 41.65 2.72
N LEU A 673 -42.59 40.33 2.59
CA LEU A 673 -41.44 39.44 2.40
C LEU A 673 -40.79 39.63 1.03
N ALA A 674 -41.57 39.92 -0.01
CA ALA A 674 -41.04 40.24 -1.34
C ALA A 674 -40.21 41.52 -1.33
N VAL A 675 -40.66 42.56 -0.62
CA VAL A 675 -39.88 43.80 -0.43
C VAL A 675 -38.54 43.51 0.27
N SER A 676 -38.52 42.61 1.27
CA SER A 676 -37.27 42.23 1.96
C SER A 676 -36.25 41.50 1.07
N LEU A 677 -36.65 40.95 -0.08
CA LEU A 677 -35.74 40.29 -1.03
C LEU A 677 -34.93 41.27 -1.88
N ASP A 678 -35.33 42.53 -1.96
CA ASP A 678 -34.59 43.58 -2.68
C ASP A 678 -33.34 44.05 -1.91
N GLU A 679 -33.24 43.72 -0.61
CA GLU A 679 -32.06 43.98 0.22
C GLU A 679 -31.01 42.85 0.10
N PRO A 680 -29.70 43.16 0.28
CA PRO A 680 -28.65 42.15 0.26
C PRO A 680 -28.73 41.23 1.51
N LEU A 681 -29.47 40.12 1.37
CA LEU A 681 -29.60 39.06 2.38
C LEU A 681 -28.50 37.99 2.26
N ASP A 682 -28.18 37.33 3.37
CA ASP A 682 -27.37 36.11 3.37
C ASP A 682 -28.13 34.92 2.73
N ASP A 683 -27.41 33.85 2.37
CA ASP A 683 -28.01 32.70 1.70
C ASP A 683 -29.09 32.00 2.55
N PHE A 684 -28.93 32.00 3.88
CA PHE A 684 -29.89 31.39 4.81
C PHE A 684 -31.18 32.20 4.93
N SER A 685 -31.10 33.52 5.10
CA SER A 685 -32.26 34.41 5.18
C SER A 685 -32.96 34.50 3.83
N ARG A 686 -32.24 34.53 2.70
CA ARG A 686 -32.85 34.46 1.36
C ARG A 686 -33.63 33.17 1.18
N TRP A 687 -33.05 32.03 1.56
CA TRP A 687 -33.74 30.73 1.50
C TRP A 687 -34.98 30.71 2.40
N ARG A 688 -34.86 31.22 3.64
CA ARG A 688 -35.98 31.32 4.59
C ARG A 688 -37.12 32.17 4.01
N THR A 689 -36.82 33.36 3.50
CA THR A 689 -37.81 34.29 2.93
C THR A 689 -38.53 33.68 1.73
N LEU A 690 -37.80 33.02 0.81
CA LEU A 690 -38.41 32.33 -0.33
C LEU A 690 -39.32 31.16 0.11
N ARG A 691 -38.93 30.44 1.16
CA ARG A 691 -39.73 29.34 1.73
C ARG A 691 -41.01 29.86 2.39
N ALA A 692 -40.93 30.98 3.13
CA ALA A 692 -42.10 31.66 3.69
C ALA A 692 -43.07 32.12 2.60
N ILE A 693 -42.57 32.78 1.55
CA ILE A 693 -43.38 33.23 0.40
C ILE A 693 -44.09 32.05 -0.25
N LYS A 694 -43.37 30.95 -0.52
CA LYS A 694 -43.94 29.75 -1.13
C LYS A 694 -45.07 29.17 -0.27
N LEU A 695 -44.87 29.08 1.04
CA LEU A 695 -45.86 28.52 1.97
C LEU A 695 -47.11 29.42 2.07
N ASN A 696 -46.94 30.74 2.23
CA ASN A 696 -48.03 31.72 2.30
C ASN A 696 -48.84 31.77 1.00
N LEU A 697 -48.18 31.77 -0.17
CA LEU A 697 -48.87 31.72 -1.47
C LEU A 697 -49.61 30.39 -1.68
N GLY A 698 -49.02 29.28 -1.22
CA GLY A 698 -49.64 27.96 -1.25
C GLY A 698 -50.89 27.88 -0.37
N TYR A 699 -50.85 28.46 0.84
CA TYR A 699 -52.00 28.61 1.72
C TYR A 699 -53.10 29.44 1.07
N ALA A 700 -52.79 30.65 0.58
CA ALA A 700 -53.76 31.55 -0.05
C ALA A 700 -54.49 30.85 -1.22
N LYS A 701 -53.73 30.18 -2.09
CA LYS A 701 -54.28 29.40 -3.20
C LYS A 701 -55.23 28.30 -2.74
N ARG A 702 -54.86 27.54 -1.71
CA ARG A 702 -55.63 26.37 -1.26
C ARG A 702 -56.84 26.77 -0.42
N ALA A 703 -56.74 27.83 0.39
CA ALA A 703 -57.88 28.45 1.05
C ALA A 703 -58.90 28.96 0.02
N GLY A 704 -58.42 29.62 -1.04
CA GLY A 704 -59.28 30.08 -2.13
C GLY A 704 -59.96 28.93 -2.87
N LEU A 705 -59.23 27.86 -3.18
CA LEU A 705 -59.80 26.66 -3.81
C LEU A 705 -60.87 26.00 -2.94
N LEU A 706 -60.62 25.86 -1.63
CA LEU A 706 -61.60 25.31 -0.69
C LEU A 706 -62.89 26.14 -0.66
N VAL A 707 -62.79 27.47 -0.66
CA VAL A 707 -63.95 28.36 -0.70
C VAL A 707 -64.72 28.26 -2.01
N THR A 708 -64.02 28.14 -3.15
CA THR A 708 -64.67 28.04 -4.47
C THR A 708 -65.36 26.70 -4.73
N GLN A 709 -64.92 25.61 -4.08
CA GLN A 709 -65.49 24.28 -4.31
C GLN A 709 -66.70 23.96 -3.43
N SER A 710 -66.90 24.67 -2.33
CA SER A 710 -67.97 24.41 -1.36
C SER A 710 -69.19 25.31 -1.49
N THR A 711 -69.23 26.20 -2.48
CA THR A 711 -70.28 27.22 -2.64
C THR A 711 -71.71 26.71 -2.81
N GLU A 712 -71.92 25.43 -3.12
CA GLU A 712 -73.24 24.85 -3.31
C GLU A 712 -73.68 23.89 -2.19
N LEU A 713 -72.74 23.27 -1.47
CA LEU A 713 -73.00 22.14 -0.56
C LEU A 713 -72.48 22.34 0.87
N GLU A 714 -71.81 23.48 1.17
CA GLU A 714 -71.18 23.83 2.45
C GLU A 714 -70.27 22.74 3.06
N THR A 715 -69.91 21.74 2.25
CA THR A 715 -69.19 20.54 2.65
C THR A 715 -68.06 20.27 1.66
N VAL A 716 -66.94 19.78 2.18
CA VAL A 716 -65.71 19.51 1.44
C VAL A 716 -65.39 18.03 1.56
N SER A 717 -64.94 17.39 0.47
CA SER A 717 -64.50 15.99 0.53
C SER A 717 -63.19 15.84 1.32
N LEU A 718 -63.10 14.80 2.15
CA LEU A 718 -61.91 14.56 2.96
C LEU A 718 -60.67 14.23 2.13
N ASN A 719 -60.85 13.56 0.97
CA ASN A 719 -59.76 13.29 0.04
C ASN A 719 -59.09 14.59 -0.45
N LEU A 720 -59.90 15.58 -0.80
CA LEU A 720 -59.44 16.88 -1.28
C LEU A 720 -58.69 17.64 -0.18
N LEU A 721 -59.25 17.71 1.04
CA LEU A 721 -58.59 18.35 2.18
C LEU A 721 -57.24 17.67 2.49
N THR A 722 -57.22 16.33 2.61
CA THR A 722 -55.98 15.57 2.84
C THR A 722 -54.95 15.79 1.73
N THR A 723 -55.39 15.93 0.48
CA THR A 723 -54.51 16.26 -0.65
C THR A 723 -53.91 17.67 -0.51
N PHE A 724 -54.71 18.69 -0.17
CA PHE A 724 -54.21 20.05 0.03
C PHE A 724 -53.25 20.18 1.22
N LEU A 725 -53.49 19.44 2.30
CA LEU A 725 -52.58 19.40 3.44
C LEU A 725 -51.27 18.69 3.09
N SER A 726 -51.33 17.62 2.29
CA SER A 726 -50.14 16.92 1.78
C SER A 726 -49.28 17.82 0.88
N GLN A 727 -49.94 18.63 0.05
CA GLN A 727 -49.26 19.66 -0.75
C GLN A 727 -48.60 20.74 0.12
N SER A 728 -49.21 21.17 1.24
CA SER A 728 -48.55 22.07 2.22
C SER A 728 -47.26 21.46 2.77
N CYS A 729 -47.31 20.20 3.17
CA CYS A 729 -46.15 19.49 3.72
C CYS A 729 -45.04 19.36 2.67
N THR A 730 -45.40 19.12 1.41
CA THR A 730 -44.47 19.09 0.28
C THR A 730 -43.88 20.48 -0.01
N ASP A 731 -44.70 21.53 0.07
CA ASP A 731 -44.25 22.90 -0.17
C ASP A 731 -43.25 23.37 0.89
N PHE A 732 -43.43 22.91 2.12
CA PHE A 732 -42.49 23.10 3.22
C PHE A 732 -41.22 22.26 3.07
N SER A 733 -41.29 21.02 2.59
CA SER A 733 -40.15 20.07 2.60
C SER A 733 -38.96 20.54 1.73
N SER A 734 -37.74 20.28 2.22
CA SER A 734 -36.46 20.63 1.58
C SER A 734 -35.40 19.56 1.87
N ARG A 735 -34.15 19.74 1.39
CA ARG A 735 -33.09 18.71 1.43
C ARG A 735 -32.85 18.07 2.80
N ASN A 736 -33.05 18.83 3.89
CA ASN A 736 -32.80 18.38 5.27
C ASN A 736 -34.04 18.50 6.18
N VAL A 737 -35.20 18.88 5.63
CA VAL A 737 -36.45 19.01 6.38
C VAL A 737 -37.56 18.30 5.65
N SER A 738 -38.20 17.30 6.27
CA SER A 738 -39.26 16.51 5.65
C SER A 738 -40.48 16.46 6.55
N VAL A 739 -41.65 16.79 5.99
CA VAL A 739 -42.93 16.64 6.68
C VAL A 739 -43.87 15.82 5.82
N ALA A 740 -44.54 14.86 6.42
CA ALA A 740 -45.56 14.05 5.77
C ALA A 740 -46.84 14.02 6.60
N ILE A 741 -47.98 13.93 5.92
CA ILE A 741 -49.29 13.84 6.55
C ILE A 741 -50.01 12.56 6.14
N GLN A 742 -50.71 11.96 7.11
CA GLN A 742 -51.66 10.88 6.92
C GLN A 742 -53.04 11.36 7.38
N GLY A 743 -54.04 11.25 6.51
CA GLY A 743 -55.41 11.66 6.81
C GLY A 743 -56.46 10.77 6.15
N PRO A 744 -57.74 10.93 6.50
CA PRO A 744 -58.84 10.17 5.91
C PRO A 744 -59.04 10.51 4.42
N ILE A 745 -59.40 9.50 3.62
CA ILE A 745 -59.59 9.62 2.17
C ILE A 745 -61.08 9.54 1.79
N SER A 746 -61.96 9.15 2.71
CA SER A 746 -63.40 9.02 2.50
C SER A 746 -64.20 9.79 3.54
N GLY A 747 -65.25 10.49 3.11
CA GLY A 747 -66.14 11.29 3.97
C GLY A 747 -66.19 12.77 3.57
N PHE A 748 -66.95 13.55 4.33
CA PHE A 748 -67.15 14.99 4.16
C PHE A 748 -66.92 15.74 5.47
N ILE A 749 -66.54 17.01 5.37
CA ILE A 749 -66.30 17.94 6.49
C ILE A 749 -66.96 19.29 6.16
N SER A 750 -67.37 20.06 7.17
CA SER A 750 -67.85 21.41 6.95
C SER A 750 -66.73 22.33 6.42
N GLN A 751 -67.10 23.31 5.59
CA GLN A 751 -66.15 24.24 5.00
C GLN A 751 -65.36 25.03 6.06
N ASP A 752 -66.03 25.54 7.09
CA ASP A 752 -65.38 26.36 8.13
C ASP A 752 -64.36 25.53 8.91
N LEU A 753 -64.70 24.28 9.26
CA LEU A 753 -63.76 23.39 9.93
C LEU A 753 -62.58 23.00 9.01
N ALA A 754 -62.82 22.79 7.71
CA ALA A 754 -61.76 22.50 6.75
C ALA A 754 -60.76 23.67 6.62
N LEU A 755 -61.26 24.91 6.64
CA LEU A 755 -60.43 26.11 6.63
C LEU A 755 -59.62 26.24 7.92
N SER A 756 -60.23 26.03 9.09
CA SER A 756 -59.51 26.05 10.37
C SER A 756 -58.44 24.96 10.45
N VAL A 757 -58.69 23.76 9.90
CA VAL A 757 -57.68 22.68 9.83
C VAL A 757 -56.52 23.07 8.91
N LEU A 758 -56.80 23.70 7.76
CA LEU A 758 -55.76 24.19 6.85
C LEU A 758 -54.93 25.31 7.49
N GLU A 759 -55.58 26.23 8.21
CA GLU A 759 -54.92 27.31 8.92
C GLU A 759 -54.05 26.80 10.08
N ALA A 760 -54.54 25.83 10.85
CA ALA A 760 -53.77 25.19 11.91
C ALA A 760 -52.45 24.63 11.38
N LEU A 761 -52.52 23.88 10.27
CA LEU A 761 -51.35 23.30 9.62
C LEU A 761 -50.40 24.37 9.06
N HIS A 762 -50.94 25.47 8.53
CA HIS A 762 -50.13 26.58 8.04
C HIS A 762 -49.38 27.28 9.19
N ARG A 763 -50.07 27.57 10.30
CA ARG A 763 -49.50 28.19 11.50
C ARG A 763 -48.40 27.34 12.12
N THR A 764 -48.63 26.03 12.26
CA THR A 764 -47.61 25.13 12.80
C THR A 764 -46.36 25.10 11.91
N LEU A 765 -46.51 24.96 10.59
CA LEU A 765 -45.37 24.97 9.66
C LEU A 765 -44.60 26.31 9.67
N ASN A 766 -45.30 27.44 9.79
CA ASN A 766 -44.67 28.76 9.89
C ASN A 766 -43.82 28.93 11.17
N SER A 767 -44.24 28.38 12.31
CA SER A 767 -43.46 28.45 13.55
C SER A 767 -42.14 27.66 13.50
N VAL A 768 -42.04 26.70 12.58
CA VAL A 768 -40.91 25.76 12.41
C VAL A 768 -40.08 26.10 11.16
N LEU A 769 -40.35 27.23 10.50
CA LEU A 769 -39.72 27.62 9.23
C LEU A 769 -38.18 27.71 9.32
N ASP A 770 -37.67 28.07 10.49
CA ASP A 770 -36.26 28.38 10.74
C ASP A 770 -35.36 27.15 10.93
N LEU A 771 -35.97 25.97 11.03
CA LEU A 771 -35.23 24.77 11.35
C LEU A 771 -34.47 24.28 10.12
N GLN A 772 -33.18 23.99 10.31
CA GLN A 772 -32.30 23.47 9.27
C GLN A 772 -32.42 21.95 9.11
N THR A 773 -32.84 21.25 10.17
CA THR A 773 -33.05 19.80 10.23
C THR A 773 -34.29 19.49 11.02
N ALA A 774 -35.30 18.88 10.39
CA ALA A 774 -36.54 18.49 11.06
C ALA A 774 -37.25 17.38 10.30
N VAL A 775 -37.74 16.36 11.02
CA VAL A 775 -38.65 15.36 10.45
C VAL A 775 -39.99 15.44 11.20
N GLY A 776 -41.08 15.63 10.46
CA GLY A 776 -42.42 15.76 11.02
C GLY A 776 -43.40 14.75 10.41
N LEU A 777 -44.14 14.05 11.26
CA LEU A 777 -45.28 13.22 10.86
C LEU A 777 -46.56 13.82 11.43
N VAL A 778 -47.54 14.02 10.56
CA VAL A 778 -48.83 14.59 10.93
C VAL A 778 -49.91 13.55 10.70
N ARG A 779 -50.76 13.34 11.69
CA ARG A 779 -51.97 12.54 11.55
C ARG A 779 -53.18 13.46 11.70
N LEU A 780 -54.01 13.49 10.67
CA LEU A 780 -55.32 14.13 10.71
C LEU A 780 -56.37 13.07 11.06
N GLU A 781 -57.11 13.31 12.14
CA GLU A 781 -58.31 12.56 12.49
C GLU A 781 -59.51 13.48 12.48
N ILE A 782 -60.64 12.96 12.03
CA ILE A 782 -61.90 13.71 11.96
C ILE A 782 -62.94 12.91 12.72
N ALA A 783 -63.42 13.49 13.81
CA ALA A 783 -64.36 12.89 14.74
C ALA A 783 -65.76 13.49 14.55
N ASN A 784 -66.76 12.88 15.19
CA ASN A 784 -68.14 13.37 15.29
C ASN A 784 -68.77 13.79 13.95
N HIS A 785 -68.75 12.89 12.95
CA HIS A 785 -69.37 13.13 11.64
C HIS A 785 -68.91 14.43 10.93
N GLY A 786 -67.68 14.89 11.17
CA GLY A 786 -67.12 16.06 10.48
C GLY A 786 -67.27 17.38 11.22
N THR A 787 -67.58 17.37 12.52
CA THR A 787 -67.66 18.57 13.37
C THR A 787 -66.42 18.84 14.22
N GLN A 788 -65.50 17.86 14.33
CA GLN A 788 -64.24 18.03 15.06
C GLN A 788 -63.06 17.47 14.28
N GLY A 789 -61.98 18.26 14.16
CA GLY A 789 -60.71 17.87 13.54
C GLY A 789 -59.58 17.85 14.56
N VAL A 790 -58.78 16.77 14.56
CA VAL A 790 -57.61 16.61 15.43
C VAL A 790 -56.37 16.43 14.57
N LEU A 791 -55.39 17.30 14.76
CA LEU A 791 -54.07 17.21 14.14
C LEU A 791 -53.05 16.77 15.19
N SER A 792 -52.55 15.55 15.05
CA SER A 792 -51.50 15.00 15.92
C SER A 792 -50.16 15.00 15.19
N TRP A 793 -49.19 15.70 15.75
CA TRP A 793 -47.86 15.88 15.18
C TRP A 793 -46.83 15.11 16.00
N VAL A 794 -45.90 14.47 15.32
CA VAL A 794 -44.67 13.91 15.89
C VAL A 794 -43.50 14.56 15.19
N TRP A 795 -42.69 15.29 15.93
CA TRP A 795 -41.54 16.04 15.42
C TRP A 795 -40.24 15.51 16.02
N GLU A 796 -39.26 15.20 15.18
CA GLU A 796 -37.87 14.91 15.55
C GLU A 796 -37.00 16.12 15.19
N VAL A 797 -36.58 16.87 16.21
CA VAL A 797 -35.95 18.20 16.07
C VAL A 797 -35.03 18.51 17.25
N GLU A 798 -34.07 19.41 17.03
CA GLU A 798 -33.10 19.83 18.03
C GLU A 798 -33.79 20.48 19.26
N PRO A 799 -33.32 20.26 20.51
CA PRO A 799 -34.01 20.71 21.73
C PRO A 799 -34.28 22.22 21.84
N SER A 800 -33.55 23.05 21.09
CA SER A 800 -33.72 24.51 21.02
C SER A 800 -35.03 24.95 20.37
N ALA A 801 -35.64 24.09 19.54
CA ALA A 801 -36.87 24.38 18.81
C ALA A 801 -38.13 24.38 19.70
N PHE A 802 -38.06 23.81 20.91
CA PHE A 802 -39.20 23.67 21.83
C PHE A 802 -39.84 25.02 22.19
N SER A 803 -39.03 26.07 22.39
CA SER A 803 -39.52 27.41 22.73
C SER A 803 -40.33 28.07 21.61
N LYS A 804 -40.08 27.72 20.35
CA LYS A 804 -40.78 28.27 19.18
C LYS A 804 -42.17 27.66 19.00
N LEU A 805 -42.33 26.38 19.34
CA LEU A 805 -43.61 25.67 19.28
C LEU A 805 -44.61 26.11 20.36
N ALA A 806 -44.14 26.76 21.43
CA ALA A 806 -45.01 27.30 22.49
C ALA A 806 -45.98 28.38 21.98
N GLN A 807 -45.65 29.08 20.89
CA GLN A 807 -46.55 30.06 20.25
C GLN A 807 -47.80 29.42 19.64
N ILE A 808 -47.79 28.11 19.38
CA ILE A 808 -48.96 27.39 18.84
C ILE A 808 -50.01 27.18 19.95
N LEU A 809 -49.61 27.19 21.23
CA LEU A 809 -50.51 26.97 22.37
C LEU A 809 -51.44 28.16 22.64
N THR A 810 -51.21 29.32 22.01
CA THR A 810 -51.97 30.56 22.24
C THR A 810 -53.07 30.81 21.20
N TRP A 811 -53.49 29.80 20.44
CA TRP A 811 -54.52 29.97 19.43
C TRP A 811 -55.92 29.78 20.03
N ASP A 812 -56.73 30.86 20.06
CA ASP A 812 -58.04 30.87 20.73
C ASP A 812 -59.08 29.91 20.12
N GLU A 813 -58.93 29.53 18.85
CA GLU A 813 -59.87 28.66 18.12
C GLU A 813 -59.53 27.16 18.20
N ALA A 814 -58.44 26.78 18.88
CA ALA A 814 -58.05 25.39 19.02
C ALA A 814 -57.45 25.06 20.40
N ARG A 815 -57.77 23.87 20.93
CA ARG A 815 -57.11 23.35 22.13
C ARG A 815 -55.87 22.57 21.69
N SER A 816 -54.69 23.10 22.00
CA SER A 816 -53.41 22.45 21.69
C SER A 816 -52.72 21.93 22.95
N SER A 817 -52.20 20.70 22.92
CA SER A 817 -51.32 20.15 23.96
C SER A 817 -49.96 19.80 23.37
N LEU A 818 -48.90 20.07 24.13
CA LEU A 818 -47.52 19.80 23.73
C LEU A 818 -46.84 18.92 24.79
N GLU A 819 -46.43 17.72 24.40
CA GLU A 819 -45.72 16.75 25.24
C GLU A 819 -44.30 16.52 24.70
N ARG A 820 -43.33 16.39 25.61
CA ARG A 820 -41.92 16.14 25.28
C ARG A 820 -41.55 14.70 25.63
N ALA A 821 -40.99 13.96 24.69
CA ALA A 821 -40.46 12.61 24.88
C ALA A 821 -39.04 12.50 24.32
N ASP A 822 -38.01 12.49 25.19
CA ASP A 822 -36.57 12.39 24.85
C ASP A 822 -36.09 13.27 23.67
N GLU A 823 -36.08 12.74 22.44
CA GLU A 823 -35.65 13.40 21.19
C GLU A 823 -36.80 13.76 20.23
N SER A 824 -38.06 13.52 20.62
CA SER A 824 -39.26 13.88 19.85
C SER A 824 -40.27 14.70 20.63
N PHE A 825 -41.06 15.50 19.92
CA PHE A 825 -42.16 16.28 20.48
C PHE A 825 -43.49 15.86 19.87
N HIS A 826 -44.49 15.73 20.73
CA HIS A 826 -45.86 15.41 20.35
C HIS A 826 -46.72 16.65 20.54
N LEU A 827 -47.27 17.19 19.45
CA LEU A 827 -48.21 18.31 19.48
C LEU A 827 -49.57 17.81 19.01
N THR A 828 -50.60 17.94 19.84
CA THR A 828 -51.98 17.60 19.45
C THR A 828 -52.80 18.87 19.42
N THR A 829 -53.41 19.19 18.29
CA THR A 829 -54.27 20.37 18.12
C THR A 829 -55.69 19.92 17.76
N CYS A 830 -56.64 20.22 18.64
CA CYS A 830 -58.06 19.91 18.46
C CYS A 830 -58.84 21.17 18.05
N ILE A 831 -59.64 21.07 16.98
CA ILE A 831 -60.34 22.17 16.31
C ILE A 831 -61.83 21.79 16.17
N GLY A 832 -62.76 22.68 16.55
CA GLY A 832 -64.22 22.46 16.48
C GLY A 832 -64.93 22.48 17.85
N GLU A 833 -66.27 22.35 17.86
CA GLU A 833 -67.08 22.36 19.10
C GLU A 833 -66.66 21.20 20.02
N THR A 834 -66.22 21.56 21.22
CA THR A 834 -65.95 20.61 22.30
C THR A 834 -67.16 20.64 23.24
N GLU A 835 -67.87 19.51 23.39
CA GLU A 835 -68.72 19.33 24.56
C GLU A 835 -67.84 19.52 25.82
N GLN A 836 -68.39 20.22 26.81
CA GLN A 836 -67.73 20.69 28.03
C GLN A 836 -67.00 19.59 28.80
#